data_AF-A0A934KG41-F1
#
_entry.id   AF-A0A934KG41-F1
#
_cell.length_a   1.000
_cell.length_b   1.000
_cell.length_c   1.000
_cell.angle_alpha   90.00
_cell.angle_beta   90.00
_cell.angle_gamma   90.00
#
_symmetry.space_group_name_H-M   'P 1'
#
loop_
_entity.id
_entity.type
_entity.pdbx_description
1 polymer ?
#
loop_
_entity_poly.entity_id
_entity_poly.type
_entity_poly.pdbx_seq_one_letter_code
_entity_poly.pdbx_strand_id
1 'polypeptide(L)'
;MTQAVTSVRVNALGSGHSAPSGVSTVAEEALSSGQEAHLGDTSRYAYVELNDYEYGRVAAVHAAQSSTKVIAYAETQTEGLNSCQYDAHPSWGVSYCYANQYHPEWFLLNASGRRAQYLDNGYYMMDMGSASYQQAWAANEIAMANRDGFNGMIMDDVNLSPSHGTNGTLAKYTDAQYAAAVQSFVAAVGPTLKGAGLVAAANVGGANPWDPTALAQSEQMAPNLSIFNHEFWQRWQAGSPLFTGNAWLSSIRMQEAIEATGTSWTTVTYGSLTDVAAMRYARASFLLAWNGTTASALIYRPDPDLVDPNHEAWTTNVGTPTGDRYPVGVGWGRHFSGGTVLVNPSANSSQTFILDGAHRMPDDSVVTALTLGPTSALVLPSTSQLPAPPGITPPSGGARPAPLAAVNDSSTWVLSANGTGPGGPSEWSSTPFYGSLTTLVGDVTGTRVSSLVAVDGTNVWVMTPNDSKSGFASPRLWSTSVFYGSRATLLADVNGDGKVDLIAVNDNSVWVMTSNGSGFNPPQQWSVSTFHGALGTMAADVTGDGRADLVAVNGSSVWVMASNGSNGFGAPFLSSSSTFYGSATTLVADVSGDGNADLVAVNGDSQWVMTAAGNGQFGPPVLWSTTPFYGSRTTIAADVTGTGRASLIAINDGNVYTMQPSGSGFTAPAVWFGSPFYGTRATLAQ
;
A
#
# COMPACT_ATOMS: atom_id res chain seq x y z
N MET A 1 17.83 -13.69 21.89
CA MET A 1 17.86 -12.40 21.18
C MET A 1 16.72 -11.60 21.78
N THR A 2 16.97 -10.39 22.25
CA THR A 2 15.96 -9.54 22.87
C THR A 2 15.07 -8.92 21.79
N GLN A 3 13.80 -9.30 21.75
CA GLN A 3 12.73 -8.48 21.22
C GLN A 3 11.77 -8.24 22.38
N ALA A 4 11.70 -6.99 22.84
CA ALA A 4 10.54 -6.55 23.60
C ALA A 4 9.38 -6.45 22.60
N VAL A 5 8.21 -6.96 22.96
CA VAL A 5 7.04 -6.86 22.09
C VAL A 5 6.59 -5.40 22.09
N THR A 6 6.76 -4.72 20.96
CA THR A 6 6.29 -3.36 20.70
C THR A 6 5.06 -3.38 19.78
N SER A 7 4.19 -2.36 19.87
CA SER A 7 2.79 -2.37 19.39
C SER A 7 2.52 -1.66 18.01
N VAL A 8 1.27 -1.71 17.43
CA VAL A 8 0.96 -1.63 15.94
C VAL A 8 0.26 -0.38 15.25
N ARG A 9 -0.99 -0.46 14.65
CA ARG A 9 -1.83 0.61 13.91
C ARG A 9 -3.38 0.49 13.44
N VAL A 10 -4.47 0.52 14.25
CA VAL A 10 -5.85 0.10 13.81
C VAL A 10 -6.70 1.05 12.93
N ASN A 11 -6.92 0.74 11.63
CA ASN A 11 -7.86 1.43 10.70
C ASN A 11 -9.41 1.07 10.68
N ALA A 12 -10.31 1.74 11.45
CA ALA A 12 -11.69 2.11 10.97
C ALA A 12 -12.43 3.30 11.68
N LEU A 13 -12.95 4.32 10.98
CA LEU A 13 -13.99 5.26 11.50
C LEU A 13 -15.42 4.78 11.16
N GLY A 14 -16.53 5.21 11.78
CA GLY A 14 -16.79 6.16 12.88
C GLY A 14 -18.25 6.66 12.76
N SER A 15 -18.94 6.99 13.87
CA SER A 15 -20.37 7.36 13.83
C SER A 15 -20.63 8.80 14.29
N GLY A 16 -21.07 9.67 13.37
CA GLY A 16 -21.43 11.05 13.68
C GLY A 16 -21.70 11.92 12.44
N HIS A 17 -22.95 11.89 11.95
CA HIS A 17 -23.49 12.52 10.72
C HIS A 17 -23.34 11.69 9.42
N SER A 18 -24.46 11.05 9.04
CA SER A 18 -24.80 10.57 7.69
C SER A 18 -23.69 9.92 6.86
N ALA A 19 -23.19 8.77 7.31
CA ALA A 19 -22.41 7.86 6.47
C ALA A 19 -23.32 6.99 5.57
N PRO A 20 -22.97 6.75 4.30
CA PRO A 20 -23.64 5.73 3.48
C PRO A 20 -23.30 4.33 3.97
N SER A 21 -24.26 3.40 3.88
CA SER A 21 -24.12 2.01 4.29
C SER A 21 -23.18 1.20 3.39
N GLY A 22 -22.33 0.35 3.98
CA GLY A 22 -21.64 -0.74 3.27
C GLY A 22 -20.15 -0.52 2.97
N VAL A 23 -19.31 -0.49 4.01
CA VAL A 23 -17.84 -0.43 3.92
C VAL A 23 -17.24 -1.64 4.63
N SER A 24 -16.27 -2.34 4.03
CA SER A 24 -15.48 -3.36 4.71
C SER A 24 -14.44 -2.65 5.56
N THR A 25 -14.72 -2.52 6.83
CA THR A 25 -13.68 -2.26 7.83
C THR A 25 -12.71 -3.42 7.90
N VAL A 26 -11.50 -3.17 8.42
CA VAL A 26 -10.70 -4.01 9.34
C VAL A 26 -9.26 -3.48 9.39
N ALA A 27 -8.67 -3.51 10.58
CA ALA A 27 -7.78 -2.49 11.12
C ALA A 27 -6.49 -3.10 11.76
N GLU A 28 -5.29 -2.47 11.75
CA GLU A 28 -4.05 -2.90 12.48
C GLU A 28 -4.09 -2.89 14.07
N GLU A 29 -3.32 -2.10 14.87
CA GLU A 29 -3.56 -1.71 16.33
C GLU A 29 -2.96 -0.36 16.90
N ALA A 30 -1.71 -0.24 17.42
CA ALA A 30 -1.14 0.96 18.11
C ALA A 30 -0.58 2.22 17.36
N LEU A 31 0.18 3.06 18.08
CA LEU A 31 1.32 3.86 17.58
C LEU A 31 2.48 3.69 18.57
N SER A 32 3.72 3.91 18.13
CA SER A 32 4.90 3.83 19.02
C SER A 32 5.89 4.99 18.85
N SER A 33 7.00 4.96 19.60
CA SER A 33 8.04 6.01 19.58
C SER A 33 8.69 6.17 18.19
N GLY A 34 8.78 7.40 17.66
CA GLY A 34 9.37 7.70 16.35
C GLY A 34 8.37 7.85 15.20
N GLN A 35 7.07 7.76 15.49
CA GLN A 35 5.98 7.83 14.50
C GLN A 35 5.24 9.19 14.50
N GLU A 36 5.81 10.23 15.08
CA GLU A 36 5.12 11.50 15.38
C GLU A 36 4.58 12.20 14.12
N ALA A 37 5.17 11.96 12.95
CA ALA A 37 4.72 12.46 11.66
C ALA A 37 3.34 11.93 11.20
N HIS A 38 2.83 10.86 11.82
CA HIS A 38 1.57 10.20 11.42
C HIS A 38 0.37 10.51 12.32
N LEU A 39 0.57 11.22 13.44
CA LEU A 39 -0.51 11.60 14.38
C LEU A 39 -1.63 12.44 13.74
N GLY A 40 -1.40 13.03 12.56
CA GLY A 40 -2.37 13.83 11.82
C GLY A 40 -3.29 13.06 10.85
N ASP A 41 -3.05 11.76 10.60
CA ASP A 41 -3.95 10.91 9.78
C ASP A 41 -4.46 9.69 10.56
N THR A 42 -4.90 9.92 11.81
CA THR A 42 -5.72 8.93 12.55
C THR A 42 -7.17 8.88 12.04
N SER A 43 -7.49 9.62 10.98
CA SER A 43 -8.83 9.78 10.38
C SER A 43 -9.36 8.54 9.65
N ARG A 44 -8.67 7.42 9.81
CA ARG A 44 -9.08 6.12 9.32
C ARG A 44 -9.18 5.10 10.46
N TYR A 45 -8.88 5.46 11.72
CA TYR A 45 -8.53 4.57 12.83
C TYR A 45 -9.63 4.31 13.90
N ALA A 46 -9.85 3.04 14.28
CA ALA A 46 -10.98 2.59 15.12
C ALA A 46 -10.66 2.63 16.60
N TYR A 47 -9.65 1.85 16.97
CA TYR A 47 -8.88 2.07 18.16
C TYR A 47 -7.58 2.79 17.74
N VAL A 48 -6.75 3.17 18.70
CA VAL A 48 -5.30 3.39 18.53
C VAL A 48 -4.74 2.91 19.84
N GLU A 49 -4.08 1.78 19.86
CA GLU A 49 -3.29 1.41 21.04
C GLU A 49 -2.11 2.41 21.22
N LEU A 50 -1.67 2.64 22.44
CA LEU A 50 -0.42 3.34 22.76
C LEU A 50 0.21 2.66 23.98
N ASN A 51 1.50 2.83 24.18
CA ASN A 51 2.06 2.58 25.49
C ASN A 51 1.52 3.63 26.48
N ASP A 52 1.37 3.25 27.75
CA ASP A 52 0.85 4.13 28.80
C ASP A 52 1.64 5.45 28.94
N TYR A 53 2.97 5.36 28.89
CA TYR A 53 3.89 6.49 28.97
C TYR A 53 3.76 7.47 27.79
N GLU A 54 3.04 7.09 26.73
CA GLU A 54 2.69 7.94 25.60
C GLU A 54 1.37 8.72 25.81
N TYR A 55 0.77 8.72 27.01
CA TYR A 55 -0.49 9.40 27.36
C TYR A 55 -0.61 10.84 26.82
N GLY A 56 0.50 11.59 26.74
CA GLY A 56 0.53 12.94 26.16
C GLY A 56 0.08 13.02 24.70
N ARG A 57 -0.02 11.89 23.98
CA ARG A 57 -0.51 11.77 22.60
C ARG A 57 -2.02 11.59 22.51
N VAL A 58 -2.70 11.12 23.56
CA VAL A 58 -4.14 10.79 23.57
C VAL A 58 -4.98 11.97 23.05
N ALA A 59 -4.75 13.16 23.61
CA ALA A 59 -5.46 14.38 23.22
C ALA A 59 -5.22 14.79 21.76
N ALA A 60 -4.04 14.50 21.19
CA ALA A 60 -3.74 14.76 19.78
C ALA A 60 -4.50 13.79 18.86
N VAL A 61 -4.59 12.51 19.23
CA VAL A 61 -5.38 11.51 18.48
C VAL A 61 -6.87 11.87 18.50
N HIS A 62 -7.43 12.24 19.65
CA HIS A 62 -8.83 12.69 19.74
C HIS A 62 -9.10 14.01 19.01
N ALA A 63 -8.13 14.93 18.96
CA ALA A 63 -8.26 16.19 18.22
C ALA A 63 -8.18 15.99 16.70
N ALA A 64 -7.36 15.05 16.23
CA ALA A 64 -7.32 14.63 14.83
C ALA A 64 -8.60 13.84 14.44
N GLN A 65 -9.07 12.95 15.32
CA GLN A 65 -10.31 12.21 15.12
C GLN A 65 -11.00 11.78 16.42
N SER A 66 -12.14 12.42 16.72
CA SER A 66 -12.89 12.19 17.96
C SER A 66 -13.61 10.84 18.07
N SER A 67 -13.82 10.12 16.96
CA SER A 67 -14.43 8.77 17.02
C SER A 67 -13.44 7.65 17.35
N THR A 68 -12.14 7.90 17.18
CA THR A 68 -11.07 6.92 17.42
C THR A 68 -10.91 6.65 18.92
N LYS A 69 -10.82 5.37 19.30
CA LYS A 69 -10.70 4.92 20.69
C LYS A 69 -9.25 4.64 21.06
N VAL A 70 -8.61 5.57 21.76
CA VAL A 70 -7.23 5.35 22.20
C VAL A 70 -7.22 4.33 23.34
N ILE A 71 -6.52 3.21 23.20
CA ILE A 71 -6.40 2.18 24.24
C ILE A 71 -4.96 2.10 24.75
N ALA A 72 -4.74 1.76 26.01
CA ALA A 72 -3.40 1.60 26.57
C ALA A 72 -2.95 0.14 26.48
N TYR A 73 -1.70 -0.10 26.09
CA TYR A 73 -1.03 -1.38 26.31
C TYR A 73 -0.79 -1.55 27.81
N ALA A 74 -1.33 -2.63 28.39
CA ALA A 74 -1.28 -2.87 29.83
C ALA A 74 -0.94 -4.33 30.15
N GLU A 75 0.24 -4.53 30.73
CA GLU A 75 0.71 -5.83 31.18
C GLU A 75 -0.20 -6.43 32.26
N THR A 76 -0.59 -7.70 32.10
CA THR A 76 -1.27 -8.45 33.18
C THR A 76 -0.30 -9.04 34.21
N GLN A 77 0.98 -9.04 33.88
CA GLN A 77 2.12 -9.50 34.68
C GLN A 77 2.87 -8.29 35.23
N THR A 78 3.92 -8.49 36.04
CA THR A 78 4.70 -7.35 36.57
C THR A 78 6.14 -7.36 36.06
N GLU A 79 6.51 -6.30 35.34
CA GLU A 79 7.89 -6.04 34.93
C GLU A 79 8.78 -5.89 36.16
N GLY A 80 10.03 -6.35 36.09
CA GLY A 80 10.94 -6.43 37.24
C GLY A 80 11.37 -5.08 37.85
N LEU A 81 12.58 -5.03 38.43
CA LEU A 81 13.07 -3.89 39.23
C LEU A 81 13.05 -2.51 38.52
N ASN A 82 12.87 -2.46 37.19
CA ASN A 82 12.76 -1.23 36.42
C ASN A 82 11.45 -0.45 36.71
N SER A 83 10.33 -1.15 36.97
CA SER A 83 9.04 -0.50 37.28
C SER A 83 9.10 0.35 38.56
N CYS A 84 10.03 0.04 39.46
CA CYS A 84 10.30 0.81 40.68
C CYS A 84 10.92 2.21 40.46
N GLN A 85 11.52 2.51 39.29
CA GLN A 85 12.19 3.79 39.06
C GLN A 85 11.26 4.90 38.55
N TYR A 86 10.08 4.53 38.05
CA TYR A 86 9.13 5.44 37.39
C TYR A 86 7.78 5.54 38.14
N ASP A 87 7.74 5.02 39.37
CA ASP A 87 6.56 4.71 40.22
C ASP A 87 5.76 5.96 40.71
N ALA A 88 5.93 7.13 40.08
CA ALA A 88 5.11 8.31 40.33
C ALA A 88 3.72 8.22 39.67
N HIS A 89 3.64 7.63 38.47
CA HIS A 89 2.42 7.56 37.64
C HIS A 89 2.28 6.27 36.79
N PRO A 90 2.64 5.08 37.29
CA PRO A 90 2.68 3.86 36.48
C PRO A 90 1.31 3.49 35.87
N SER A 91 1.31 2.93 34.66
CA SER A 91 0.37 1.86 34.28
C SER A 91 1.18 0.61 33.94
N TRP A 92 0.92 -0.43 34.73
CA TRP A 92 1.42 -1.81 34.59
C TRP A 92 0.45 -2.76 35.31
N GLY A 93 -0.80 -2.32 35.54
CA GLY A 93 -1.74 -2.85 36.51
C GLY A 93 -1.28 -2.76 37.97
N VAL A 94 -0.17 -3.41 38.31
CA VAL A 94 0.46 -3.43 39.63
C VAL A 94 1.99 -3.40 39.49
N SER A 95 2.64 -2.35 39.97
CA SER A 95 4.10 -2.24 39.93
C SER A 95 4.79 -3.28 40.83
N TYR A 96 5.97 -3.74 40.41
CA TYR A 96 6.72 -4.77 41.15
C TYR A 96 7.03 -4.32 42.57
N CYS A 97 7.40 -3.05 42.77
CA CYS A 97 7.74 -2.55 44.09
C CYS A 97 6.53 -2.55 45.04
N TYR A 98 5.37 -2.10 44.58
CA TYR A 98 4.13 -2.16 45.36
C TYR A 98 3.78 -3.61 45.73
N ALA A 99 3.72 -4.52 44.74
CA ALA A 99 3.44 -5.92 44.98
C ALA A 99 4.47 -6.55 45.93
N ASN A 100 5.76 -6.28 45.73
CA ASN A 100 6.83 -6.88 46.52
C ASN A 100 6.80 -6.45 47.99
N GLN A 101 6.39 -5.21 48.27
CA GLN A 101 6.34 -4.65 49.62
C GLN A 101 5.04 -5.01 50.36
N TYR A 102 3.89 -4.95 49.67
CA TYR A 102 2.58 -5.03 50.31
C TYR A 102 1.82 -6.33 50.03
N HIS A 103 2.08 -6.96 48.89
CA HIS A 103 1.39 -8.17 48.42
C HIS A 103 2.33 -9.24 47.86
N PRO A 104 3.36 -9.69 48.62
CA PRO A 104 4.30 -10.69 48.15
C PRO A 104 3.64 -12.04 47.81
N GLU A 105 2.42 -12.28 48.28
CA GLU A 105 1.57 -13.43 47.94
C GLU A 105 1.06 -13.43 46.49
N TRP A 106 1.04 -12.28 45.80
CA TRP A 106 0.62 -12.21 44.40
C TRP A 106 1.67 -12.74 43.42
N PHE A 107 2.92 -12.97 43.84
CA PHE A 107 3.92 -13.56 42.96
C PHE A 107 3.79 -15.09 42.92
N LEU A 108 3.58 -15.64 41.74
CA LEU A 108 3.63 -17.09 41.57
C LEU A 108 5.06 -17.61 41.77
N LEU A 109 5.17 -18.80 42.35
CA LEU A 109 6.45 -19.49 42.55
C LEU A 109 6.56 -20.66 41.57
N ASN A 110 7.77 -20.90 41.07
CA ASN A 110 8.11 -22.13 40.34
C ASN A 110 8.36 -23.29 41.32
N ALA A 111 8.50 -24.51 40.80
CA ALA A 111 8.74 -25.73 41.58
C ALA A 111 9.98 -25.70 42.51
N SER A 112 10.92 -24.75 42.33
CA SER A 112 12.07 -24.55 43.24
C SER A 112 11.80 -23.55 44.38
N GLY A 113 10.58 -23.03 44.50
CA GLY A 113 10.19 -22.04 45.52
C GLY A 113 10.68 -20.62 45.22
N ARG A 114 11.20 -20.35 44.02
CA ARG A 114 11.58 -19.00 43.55
C ARG A 114 10.43 -18.39 42.78
N ARG A 115 10.35 -17.05 42.71
CA ARG A 115 9.36 -16.38 41.85
C ARG A 115 9.48 -16.89 40.41
N ALA A 116 8.35 -17.21 39.81
CA ALA A 116 8.26 -17.62 38.42
C ALA A 116 8.45 -16.39 37.53
N GLN A 117 9.16 -16.60 36.41
CA GLN A 117 9.47 -15.56 35.44
C GLN A 117 9.36 -16.11 34.03
N TYR A 118 8.92 -15.24 33.14
CA TYR A 118 9.01 -15.40 31.70
C TYR A 118 10.50 -15.37 31.23
N LEU A 119 10.84 -16.08 30.15
CA LEU A 119 12.21 -16.40 29.70
C LEU A 119 12.68 -15.50 28.54
N ASP A 120 11.72 -14.93 27.84
CA ASP A 120 11.82 -13.98 26.73
C ASP A 120 12.02 -12.55 27.25
N ASN A 121 11.13 -12.08 28.15
CA ASN A 121 11.15 -10.71 28.69
C ASN A 121 11.64 -10.63 30.16
N GLY A 122 11.63 -11.73 30.92
CA GLY A 122 12.03 -11.74 32.34
C GLY A 122 10.95 -11.30 33.33
N TYR A 123 9.71 -11.08 32.88
CA TYR A 123 8.62 -10.53 33.70
C TYR A 123 8.18 -11.54 34.77
N TYR A 124 7.76 -11.04 35.92
CA TYR A 124 7.35 -11.89 37.03
C TYR A 124 5.88 -12.29 36.88
N MET A 125 5.63 -13.59 36.93
CA MET A 125 4.28 -14.13 36.80
C MET A 125 3.45 -13.82 38.05
N MET A 126 2.29 -13.21 37.83
CA MET A 126 1.38 -12.78 38.88
C MET A 126 0.21 -13.75 39.03
N ASP A 127 -0.33 -13.81 40.24
CA ASP A 127 -1.41 -14.70 40.63
C ASP A 127 -2.76 -14.19 40.12
N MET A 128 -2.98 -14.33 38.80
CA MET A 128 -4.20 -13.92 38.10
C MET A 128 -5.49 -14.53 38.69
N GLY A 129 -5.38 -15.66 39.41
CA GLY A 129 -6.50 -16.27 40.14
C GLY A 129 -6.79 -15.66 41.52
N SER A 130 -6.00 -14.68 41.98
CA SER A 130 -6.23 -13.96 43.23
C SER A 130 -7.25 -12.85 43.04
N ALA A 131 -8.36 -12.92 43.77
CA ALA A 131 -9.39 -11.89 43.73
C ALA A 131 -8.89 -10.50 44.17
N SER A 132 -7.89 -10.42 45.08
CA SER A 132 -7.30 -9.14 45.47
C SER A 132 -6.37 -8.58 44.40
N TYR A 133 -5.68 -9.44 43.63
CA TYR A 133 -4.88 -9.01 42.48
C TYR A 133 -5.78 -8.48 41.35
N GLN A 134 -6.82 -9.24 40.98
CA GLN A 134 -7.82 -8.85 39.98
C GLN A 134 -8.44 -7.48 40.28
N GLN A 135 -8.81 -7.24 41.54
CA GLN A 135 -9.38 -5.97 41.99
C GLN A 135 -8.36 -4.82 41.94
N ALA A 136 -7.13 -5.05 42.39
CA ALA A 136 -6.08 -4.02 42.38
C ALA A 136 -5.69 -3.63 40.95
N TRP A 137 -5.45 -4.61 40.08
CA TRP A 137 -5.12 -4.41 38.67
C TRP A 137 -6.22 -3.59 37.96
N ALA A 138 -7.48 -4.01 38.07
CA ALA A 138 -8.60 -3.31 37.43
C ALA A 138 -8.80 -1.89 37.99
N ALA A 139 -8.65 -1.68 39.30
CA ALA A 139 -8.81 -0.36 39.91
C ALA A 139 -7.71 0.63 39.45
N ASN A 140 -6.48 0.16 39.30
CA ASN A 140 -5.34 0.98 38.87
C ASN A 140 -5.47 1.36 37.39
N GLU A 141 -5.83 0.43 36.51
CA GLU A 141 -6.04 0.73 35.08
C GLU A 141 -7.26 1.64 34.84
N ILE A 142 -8.34 1.48 35.60
CA ILE A 142 -9.46 2.43 35.59
C ILE A 142 -9.00 3.82 36.06
N ALA A 143 -8.15 3.90 37.08
CA ALA A 143 -7.63 5.18 37.56
C ALA A 143 -6.70 5.86 36.53
N MET A 144 -5.82 5.09 35.87
CA MET A 144 -4.96 5.59 34.80
C MET A 144 -5.79 6.06 33.60
N ALA A 145 -6.72 5.25 33.09
CA ALA A 145 -7.52 5.63 31.92
C ALA A 145 -8.32 6.92 32.14
N ASN A 146 -8.89 7.11 33.34
CA ASN A 146 -9.58 8.34 33.71
C ASN A 146 -8.64 9.55 33.92
N ARG A 147 -7.41 9.32 34.37
CA ARG A 147 -6.37 10.36 34.56
C ARG A 147 -5.87 10.89 33.21
N ASP A 148 -5.65 9.98 32.27
CA ASP A 148 -4.85 10.20 31.06
C ASP A 148 -5.69 10.26 29.78
N GLY A 149 -6.98 9.93 29.87
CA GLY A 149 -7.96 10.06 28.77
C GLY A 149 -8.11 8.83 27.88
N PHE A 150 -7.47 7.71 28.21
CA PHE A 150 -7.64 6.46 27.47
C PHE A 150 -9.09 5.96 27.50
N ASN A 151 -9.49 5.31 26.42
CA ASN A 151 -10.82 4.76 26.21
C ASN A 151 -10.90 3.27 26.54
N GLY A 152 -9.80 2.63 26.92
CA GLY A 152 -9.70 1.21 27.23
C GLY A 152 -8.27 0.73 27.28
N MET A 153 -8.09 -0.57 27.55
CA MET A 153 -6.80 -1.22 27.71
C MET A 153 -6.77 -2.52 26.91
N ILE A 154 -5.62 -2.85 26.33
CA ILE A 154 -5.29 -4.22 25.93
C ILE A 154 -4.49 -4.89 27.05
N MET A 155 -5.11 -5.89 27.66
CA MET A 155 -4.50 -6.78 28.63
C MET A 155 -3.53 -7.72 27.90
N ASP A 156 -2.24 -7.45 28.00
CA ASP A 156 -1.23 -8.32 27.39
C ASP A 156 -0.85 -9.50 28.31
N ASP A 157 -0.16 -10.50 27.76
CA ASP A 157 0.24 -11.72 28.46
C ASP A 157 -0.92 -12.54 29.10
N VAL A 158 -2.13 -12.50 28.55
CA VAL A 158 -3.31 -13.31 28.96
C VAL A 158 -3.15 -14.76 28.47
N ASN A 159 -2.13 -15.44 28.97
CA ASN A 159 -1.63 -16.72 28.49
C ASN A 159 -2.41 -17.91 29.05
N LEU A 160 -3.02 -18.73 28.20
CA LEU A 160 -3.71 -19.97 28.63
C LEU A 160 -2.77 -21.08 29.12
N SER A 161 -1.44 -20.94 28.96
CA SER A 161 -0.45 -21.89 29.46
C SER A 161 0.67 -21.18 30.23
N PRO A 162 1.11 -21.71 31.38
CA PRO A 162 2.31 -21.20 32.05
C PRO A 162 3.59 -21.59 31.30
N SER A 163 3.53 -22.44 30.27
CA SER A 163 4.69 -22.80 29.45
C SER A 163 5.08 -21.73 28.43
N HIS A 164 4.27 -20.68 28.24
CA HIS A 164 4.71 -19.50 27.51
C HIS A 164 5.87 -18.90 28.29
N GLY A 165 7.07 -18.93 27.72
CA GLY A 165 8.26 -18.40 28.35
C GLY A 165 8.64 -18.96 29.73
N THR A 166 8.27 -20.16 30.20
CA THR A 166 8.82 -20.66 31.49
C THR A 166 9.59 -21.97 31.40
N ASN A 167 10.61 -22.11 32.25
CA ASN A 167 11.50 -23.28 32.31
C ASN A 167 11.02 -24.34 33.33
N GLY A 168 9.76 -24.31 33.78
CA GLY A 168 9.26 -25.33 34.71
C GLY A 168 7.87 -25.09 35.30
N THR A 169 7.36 -26.12 35.97
CA THR A 169 6.03 -26.15 36.59
C THR A 169 5.88 -25.09 37.69
N LEU A 170 4.70 -24.47 37.76
CA LEU A 170 4.31 -23.60 38.87
C LEU A 170 4.05 -24.43 40.14
N ALA A 171 4.45 -23.90 41.30
CA ALA A 171 4.23 -24.56 42.59
C ALA A 171 2.76 -24.50 43.05
N LYS A 172 2.01 -23.48 42.61
CA LYS A 172 0.61 -23.25 43.01
C LYS A 172 -0.41 -23.98 42.11
N TYR A 173 -0.09 -24.10 40.81
CA TYR A 173 -1.05 -24.48 39.78
C TYR A 173 -0.49 -25.56 38.86
N THR A 174 -1.31 -26.56 38.54
CA THR A 174 -1.14 -27.32 37.29
C THR A 174 -1.54 -26.45 36.10
N ASP A 175 -1.10 -26.78 34.89
CA ASP A 175 -1.39 -26.01 33.67
C ASP A 175 -2.90 -25.75 33.48
N ALA A 176 -3.74 -26.77 33.74
CA ALA A 176 -5.19 -26.64 33.68
C ALA A 176 -5.78 -25.72 34.78
N GLN A 177 -5.17 -25.69 35.97
CA GLN A 177 -5.57 -24.75 37.04
C GLN A 177 -5.09 -23.32 36.76
N TYR A 178 -3.94 -23.17 36.11
CA TYR A 178 -3.44 -21.87 35.66
C TYR A 178 -4.34 -21.30 34.57
N ALA A 179 -4.69 -22.08 33.55
CA ALA A 179 -5.65 -21.68 32.53
C ALA A 179 -6.99 -21.23 33.15
N ALA A 180 -7.52 -21.98 34.12
CA ALA A 180 -8.73 -21.60 34.86
C ALA A 180 -8.56 -20.31 35.69
N ALA A 181 -7.36 -20.04 36.22
CA ALA A 181 -7.04 -18.80 36.92
C ALA A 181 -7.00 -17.59 35.97
N VAL A 182 -6.47 -17.76 34.75
CA VAL A 182 -6.48 -16.75 33.69
C VAL A 182 -7.89 -16.47 33.18
N GLN A 183 -8.70 -17.51 32.97
CA GLN A 183 -10.14 -17.35 32.66
C GLN A 183 -10.88 -16.60 33.78
N SER A 184 -10.56 -16.88 35.05
CA SER A 184 -11.12 -16.16 36.21
C SER A 184 -10.73 -14.68 36.21
N PHE A 185 -9.49 -14.35 35.84
CA PHE A 185 -9.03 -12.95 35.70
C PHE A 185 -9.84 -12.21 34.63
N VAL A 186 -9.96 -12.77 33.42
CA VAL A 186 -10.72 -12.16 32.33
C VAL A 186 -12.20 -11.99 32.71
N ALA A 187 -12.80 -12.97 33.39
CA ALA A 187 -14.18 -12.90 33.87
C ALA A 187 -14.41 -11.88 35.01
N ALA A 188 -13.38 -11.51 35.76
CA ALA A 188 -13.45 -10.48 36.81
C ALA A 188 -13.12 -9.07 36.27
N VAL A 189 -12.03 -8.95 35.51
CA VAL A 189 -11.47 -7.67 35.05
C VAL A 189 -12.24 -7.13 33.84
N GLY A 190 -12.53 -7.95 32.83
CA GLY A 190 -13.20 -7.53 31.61
C GLY A 190 -14.55 -6.83 31.85
N PRO A 191 -15.48 -7.43 32.63
CA PRO A 191 -16.76 -6.79 32.97
C PRO A 191 -16.59 -5.55 33.87
N THR A 192 -15.53 -5.49 34.69
CA THR A 192 -15.23 -4.34 35.54
C THR A 192 -14.78 -3.13 34.70
N LEU A 193 -13.88 -3.34 33.73
CA LEU A 193 -13.48 -2.31 32.75
C LEU A 193 -14.68 -1.85 31.90
N LYS A 194 -15.45 -2.80 31.34
CA LYS A 194 -16.66 -2.50 30.55
C LYS A 194 -17.71 -1.72 31.37
N GLY A 195 -17.85 -2.05 32.66
CA GLY A 195 -18.73 -1.34 33.61
C GLY A 195 -18.27 0.09 33.91
N ALA A 196 -16.97 0.38 33.80
CA ALA A 196 -16.40 1.73 33.85
C ALA A 196 -16.49 2.49 32.51
N GLY A 197 -17.09 1.89 31.46
CA GLY A 197 -17.22 2.48 30.13
C GLY A 197 -15.98 2.33 29.25
N LEU A 198 -15.04 1.47 29.63
CA LEU A 198 -13.75 1.26 28.96
C LEU A 198 -13.80 0.05 28.02
N VAL A 199 -13.04 0.09 26.92
CA VAL A 199 -12.77 -1.07 26.06
C VAL A 199 -11.88 -2.04 26.82
N ALA A 200 -12.31 -3.30 26.93
CA ALA A 200 -11.51 -4.38 27.50
C ALA A 200 -11.00 -5.27 26.35
N ALA A 201 -9.76 -5.07 25.92
CA ALA A 201 -9.08 -5.95 24.97
C ALA A 201 -8.16 -6.94 25.73
N ALA A 202 -7.87 -8.10 25.15
CA ALA A 202 -6.89 -9.05 25.71
C ALA A 202 -6.09 -9.75 24.61
N ASN A 203 -4.76 -9.80 24.74
CA ASN A 203 -3.91 -10.65 23.92
C ASN A 203 -3.82 -12.05 24.52
N VAL A 204 -4.49 -13.01 23.88
CA VAL A 204 -4.67 -14.35 24.45
C VAL A 204 -3.65 -15.34 23.90
N GLY A 205 -2.49 -15.39 24.55
CA GLY A 205 -1.42 -16.33 24.24
C GLY A 205 -1.78 -17.79 24.54
N GLY A 206 -1.21 -18.73 23.77
CA GLY A 206 -1.48 -20.16 23.91
C GLY A 206 -2.85 -20.63 23.38
N ALA A 207 -3.70 -19.73 22.89
CA ALA A 207 -5.01 -20.02 22.31
C ALA A 207 -4.93 -20.67 20.92
N ASN A 208 -4.28 -21.84 20.82
CA ASN A 208 -4.02 -22.52 19.55
C ASN A 208 -5.31 -22.98 18.86
N PRO A 209 -5.64 -22.53 17.63
CA PRO A 209 -6.93 -22.82 16.98
C PRO A 209 -7.22 -24.32 16.69
N TRP A 210 -6.18 -25.16 16.70
CA TRP A 210 -6.27 -26.61 16.49
C TRP A 210 -6.32 -27.43 17.79
N ASP A 211 -6.22 -26.80 18.96
CA ASP A 211 -6.50 -27.43 20.26
C ASP A 211 -7.96 -27.15 20.66
N PRO A 212 -8.85 -28.16 20.70
CA PRO A 212 -10.25 -27.98 21.10
C PRO A 212 -10.41 -27.43 22.52
N THR A 213 -9.43 -27.67 23.40
CA THR A 213 -9.44 -27.18 24.79
C THR A 213 -9.20 -25.68 24.81
N ALA A 214 -8.16 -25.23 24.11
CA ALA A 214 -7.80 -23.81 24.02
C ALA A 214 -8.89 -23.00 23.30
N LEU A 215 -9.52 -23.57 22.26
CA LEU A 215 -10.67 -22.97 21.60
C LEU A 215 -11.86 -22.80 22.56
N ALA A 216 -12.28 -23.85 23.26
CA ALA A 216 -13.39 -23.78 24.21
C ALA A 216 -13.11 -22.80 25.38
N GLN A 217 -11.86 -22.71 25.84
CA GLN A 217 -11.44 -21.73 26.83
C GLN A 217 -11.52 -20.29 26.31
N SER A 218 -11.19 -20.08 25.04
CA SER A 218 -11.26 -18.79 24.36
C SER A 218 -12.71 -18.34 24.15
N GLU A 219 -13.59 -19.24 23.68
CA GLU A 219 -15.03 -19.03 23.55
C GLU A 219 -15.67 -18.63 24.90
N GLN A 220 -15.24 -19.26 26.00
CA GLN A 220 -15.70 -18.94 27.35
C GLN A 220 -15.23 -17.55 27.84
N MET A 221 -14.02 -17.13 27.45
CA MET A 221 -13.48 -15.82 27.85
C MET A 221 -14.11 -14.67 27.06
N ALA A 222 -14.31 -14.83 25.75
CA ALA A 222 -14.66 -13.76 24.82
C ALA A 222 -15.80 -12.83 25.29
N PRO A 223 -16.99 -13.29 25.77
CA PRO A 223 -18.09 -12.41 26.16
C PRO A 223 -17.74 -11.36 27.25
N ASN A 224 -16.71 -11.64 28.04
CA ASN A 224 -16.23 -10.75 29.10
C ASN A 224 -15.40 -9.58 28.55
N LEU A 225 -14.92 -9.68 27.32
CA LEU A 225 -14.09 -8.71 26.61
C LEU A 225 -14.93 -7.85 25.66
N SER A 226 -14.35 -6.75 25.19
CA SER A 226 -14.82 -6.00 24.02
C SER A 226 -14.10 -6.47 22.75
N ILE A 227 -12.82 -6.86 22.91
CA ILE A 227 -11.90 -7.30 21.86
C ILE A 227 -11.13 -8.53 22.36
N PHE A 228 -11.02 -9.55 21.53
CA PHE A 228 -10.12 -10.69 21.71
C PHE A 228 -9.00 -10.57 20.67
N ASN A 229 -7.75 -10.36 21.10
CA ASN A 229 -6.59 -10.36 20.24
C ASN A 229 -5.96 -11.75 20.15
N HIS A 230 -5.59 -12.16 18.94
CA HIS A 230 -4.91 -13.42 18.66
C HIS A 230 -3.71 -13.20 17.75
N GLU A 231 -2.50 -13.36 18.26
CA GLU A 231 -1.29 -13.26 17.44
C GLU A 231 -1.06 -14.50 16.54
N PHE A 232 -0.16 -14.36 15.57
CA PHE A 232 0.25 -15.42 14.63
C PHE A 232 -0.84 -15.86 13.64
N TRP A 233 -1.66 -14.90 13.19
CA TRP A 233 -2.66 -15.07 12.14
C TRP A 233 -2.03 -15.58 10.84
N GLN A 234 -2.44 -16.79 10.46
CA GLN A 234 -2.04 -17.46 9.21
C GLN A 234 -0.53 -17.69 9.03
N ARG A 235 0.35 -17.38 10.00
CA ARG A 235 1.79 -17.70 10.00
C ARG A 235 2.43 -17.40 11.36
N TRP A 236 3.52 -18.11 11.66
CA TRP A 236 4.26 -17.96 12.92
C TRP A 236 5.18 -16.74 13.00
N GLN A 237 5.79 -16.31 11.89
CA GLN A 237 6.71 -15.16 11.88
C GLN A 237 7.00 -14.68 10.45
N ALA A 238 7.75 -13.58 10.33
CA ALA A 238 8.37 -13.18 9.09
C ALA A 238 9.20 -14.35 8.50
N GLY A 239 9.15 -14.53 7.19
CA GLY A 239 9.79 -15.66 6.49
C GLY A 239 9.15 -17.06 6.70
N SER A 240 8.32 -17.30 7.73
CA SER A 240 7.71 -18.64 7.91
C SER A 240 6.59 -18.93 6.89
N PRO A 241 6.37 -20.20 6.49
CA PRO A 241 5.25 -20.57 5.63
C PRO A 241 3.88 -20.15 6.18
N LEU A 242 2.97 -19.81 5.28
CA LEU A 242 1.57 -19.55 5.60
C LEU A 242 0.85 -20.84 6.01
N PHE A 243 -0.16 -20.72 6.86
CA PHE A 243 -1.03 -21.81 7.26
C PHE A 243 -1.91 -22.24 6.09
N THR A 244 -2.09 -23.55 5.98
CA THR A 244 -2.83 -24.22 4.89
C THR A 244 -3.68 -25.34 5.47
N GLY A 245 -4.64 -25.84 4.68
CA GLY A 245 -5.48 -27.00 5.04
C GLY A 245 -6.14 -26.85 6.41
N ASN A 246 -5.91 -27.82 7.30
CA ASN A 246 -6.54 -27.85 8.62
C ASN A 246 -6.08 -26.70 9.55
N ALA A 247 -4.80 -26.29 9.51
CA ALA A 247 -4.31 -25.19 10.36
C ALA A 247 -4.97 -23.85 9.98
N TRP A 248 -5.10 -23.60 8.67
CA TRP A 248 -5.86 -22.47 8.14
C TRP A 248 -7.32 -22.54 8.58
N LEU A 249 -8.00 -23.66 8.34
CA LEU A 249 -9.42 -23.82 8.62
C LEU A 249 -9.76 -23.72 10.11
N SER A 250 -8.88 -24.21 10.99
CA SER A 250 -8.98 -24.03 12.43
C SER A 250 -8.89 -22.56 12.82
N SER A 251 -7.94 -21.81 12.26
CA SER A 251 -7.79 -20.37 12.52
C SER A 251 -9.03 -19.58 12.10
N ILE A 252 -9.59 -19.87 10.91
CA ILE A 252 -10.87 -19.31 10.44
C ILE A 252 -12.01 -19.59 11.42
N ARG A 253 -12.16 -20.85 11.85
CA ARG A 253 -13.24 -21.25 12.78
C ARG A 253 -13.13 -20.59 14.14
N MET A 254 -11.92 -20.33 14.63
CA MET A 254 -11.71 -19.64 15.88
C MET A 254 -12.19 -18.19 15.81
N GLN A 255 -11.85 -17.45 14.74
CA GLN A 255 -12.41 -16.11 14.53
C GLN A 255 -13.94 -16.15 14.45
N GLU A 256 -14.52 -17.05 13.65
CA GLU A 256 -15.97 -17.21 13.52
C GLU A 256 -16.66 -17.48 14.88
N ALA A 257 -16.09 -18.36 15.70
CA ALA A 257 -16.62 -18.72 17.01
C ALA A 257 -16.56 -17.55 18.01
N ILE A 258 -15.44 -16.83 18.04
CA ILE A 258 -15.25 -15.68 18.93
C ILE A 258 -16.17 -14.52 18.51
N GLU A 259 -16.25 -14.19 17.23
CA GLU A 259 -17.15 -13.14 16.75
C GLU A 259 -18.64 -13.50 16.92
N ALA A 260 -19.00 -14.79 16.89
CA ALA A 260 -20.36 -15.26 17.21
C ALA A 260 -20.78 -14.99 18.67
N THR A 261 -19.84 -14.71 19.58
CA THR A 261 -20.15 -14.25 20.94
C THR A 261 -20.53 -12.76 21.01
N GLY A 262 -20.39 -12.01 19.92
CA GLY A 262 -20.50 -10.55 19.88
C GLY A 262 -19.23 -9.81 20.27
N THR A 263 -18.12 -10.52 20.46
CA THR A 263 -16.81 -9.97 20.80
C THR A 263 -16.04 -9.64 19.52
N SER A 264 -15.38 -8.47 19.46
CA SER A 264 -14.55 -8.14 18.31
C SER A 264 -13.26 -8.96 18.30
N TRP A 265 -12.72 -9.25 17.12
CA TRP A 265 -11.50 -10.05 16.96
C TRP A 265 -10.38 -9.18 16.37
N THR A 266 -9.26 -9.02 17.07
CA THR A 266 -8.01 -8.42 16.52
C THR A 266 -6.96 -9.52 16.31
N THR A 267 -6.08 -9.40 15.32
CA THR A 267 -5.15 -10.50 15.01
C THR A 267 -3.92 -10.09 14.19
N VAL A 268 -2.78 -10.78 14.33
CA VAL A 268 -1.47 -10.35 13.77
C VAL A 268 -0.87 -11.31 12.75
N THR A 269 -0.65 -10.85 11.51
CA THR A 269 0.22 -11.52 10.52
C THR A 269 1.57 -10.82 10.42
N TYR A 270 2.66 -11.49 10.78
CA TYR A 270 4.03 -10.96 10.64
C TYR A 270 4.59 -11.15 9.21
N GLY A 271 5.10 -10.12 8.52
CA GLY A 271 5.68 -10.29 7.18
C GLY A 271 6.15 -8.99 6.49
N SER A 272 6.94 -9.10 5.42
CA SER A 272 7.55 -7.94 4.74
C SER A 272 6.54 -7.06 4.00
N LEU A 273 6.76 -5.74 3.96
CA LEU A 273 6.02 -4.80 3.09
C LEU A 273 6.00 -5.23 1.61
N THR A 274 6.98 -6.02 1.17
CA THR A 274 7.08 -6.54 -0.20
C THR A 274 6.37 -7.89 -0.41
N ASP A 275 5.92 -8.57 0.65
CA ASP A 275 5.24 -9.87 0.61
C ASP A 275 3.71 -9.68 0.44
N VAL A 276 3.35 -9.02 -0.67
CA VAL A 276 1.96 -8.71 -1.06
C VAL A 276 1.10 -9.97 -1.18
N ALA A 277 1.71 -11.11 -1.52
CA ALA A 277 1.02 -12.40 -1.60
C ALA A 277 0.53 -12.86 -0.22
N ALA A 278 1.39 -12.88 0.81
CA ALA A 278 0.99 -13.23 2.16
C ALA A 278 0.04 -12.21 2.78
N MET A 279 0.26 -10.91 2.52
CA MET A 279 -0.62 -9.82 2.94
C MET A 279 -2.05 -10.01 2.41
N ARG A 280 -2.18 -10.27 1.11
CA ARG A 280 -3.47 -10.56 0.47
C ARG A 280 -4.10 -11.85 1.01
N TYR A 281 -3.30 -12.90 1.22
CA TYR A 281 -3.78 -14.18 1.76
C TYR A 281 -4.31 -14.07 3.19
N ALA A 282 -3.56 -13.43 4.08
CA ALA A 282 -3.96 -13.20 5.47
C ALA A 282 -5.25 -12.36 5.56
N ARG A 283 -5.32 -11.28 4.77
CA ARG A 283 -6.50 -10.41 4.69
C ARG A 283 -7.73 -11.09 4.13
N ALA A 284 -7.60 -11.79 3.01
CA ALA A 284 -8.70 -12.54 2.44
C ALA A 284 -9.18 -13.65 3.41
N SER A 285 -8.26 -14.31 4.12
CA SER A 285 -8.58 -15.28 5.16
C SER A 285 -9.38 -14.66 6.30
N PHE A 286 -8.94 -13.51 6.83
CA PHE A 286 -9.69 -12.76 7.84
C PHE A 286 -11.10 -12.39 7.32
N LEU A 287 -11.20 -11.84 6.11
CA LEU A 287 -12.47 -11.38 5.56
C LEU A 287 -13.45 -12.56 5.38
N LEU A 288 -12.98 -13.74 4.97
CA LEU A 288 -13.83 -14.93 4.91
C LEU A 288 -14.51 -15.27 6.24
N ALA A 289 -13.84 -15.04 7.38
CA ALA A 289 -14.40 -15.27 8.72
C ALA A 289 -15.27 -14.10 9.22
N TRP A 290 -14.83 -12.85 9.02
CA TRP A 290 -15.46 -11.65 9.59
C TRP A 290 -16.98 -11.56 9.37
N ASN A 291 -17.73 -11.37 10.45
CA ASN A 291 -19.18 -11.41 10.42
C ASN A 291 -19.86 -10.09 10.02
N GLY A 292 -19.11 -8.99 9.89
CA GLY A 292 -19.63 -7.69 9.47
C GLY A 292 -20.26 -6.83 10.58
N THR A 293 -20.34 -7.33 11.82
CA THR A 293 -21.11 -6.71 12.92
C THR A 293 -20.24 -6.21 14.08
N THR A 294 -19.05 -6.79 14.25
CA THR A 294 -18.07 -6.42 15.27
C THR A 294 -16.99 -5.49 14.70
N ALA A 295 -16.38 -4.69 15.57
CA ALA A 295 -15.26 -3.80 15.24
C ALA A 295 -13.93 -4.58 15.20
N SER A 296 -13.93 -5.69 14.45
CA SER A 296 -12.79 -6.60 14.27
C SER A 296 -11.70 -5.98 13.38
N ALA A 297 -10.53 -6.61 13.41
CA ALA A 297 -9.25 -6.01 13.03
C ALA A 297 -8.22 -7.09 12.65
N LEU A 298 -7.31 -6.73 11.74
CA LEU A 298 -6.20 -7.54 11.25
C LEU A 298 -4.99 -6.65 11.00
N ILE A 299 -3.85 -7.12 11.48
CA ILE A 299 -2.53 -6.52 11.35
C ILE A 299 -1.69 -7.22 10.28
N TYR A 300 -0.88 -6.47 9.53
CA TYR A 300 0.22 -7.03 8.74
C TYR A 300 1.53 -6.32 9.04
N ARG A 301 2.31 -6.89 9.98
CA ARG A 301 3.45 -6.25 10.62
C ARG A 301 4.78 -6.53 9.90
N PRO A 302 5.45 -5.51 9.33
CA PRO A 302 6.84 -5.60 8.87
C PRO A 302 7.82 -5.65 10.05
N ASP A 303 8.85 -6.47 9.94
CA ASP A 303 9.96 -6.57 10.91
C ASP A 303 11.21 -5.87 10.33
N PRO A 304 11.86 -4.91 11.03
CA PRO A 304 11.51 -4.33 12.33
C PRO A 304 10.77 -2.99 12.21
N ASP A 305 9.44 -3.09 12.22
CA ASP A 305 8.41 -2.08 12.56
C ASP A 305 8.22 -0.81 11.69
N LEU A 306 6.95 -0.34 11.75
CA LEU A 306 6.50 1.06 11.83
C LEU A 306 5.54 1.63 10.75
N VAL A 307 5.03 0.88 9.75
CA VAL A 307 3.98 1.42 8.84
C VAL A 307 2.97 0.37 8.36
N ASP A 308 1.67 0.65 8.58
CA ASP A 308 0.51 -0.02 7.97
C ASP A 308 0.64 -0.05 6.43
N PRO A 309 0.60 -1.23 5.75
CA PRO A 309 0.88 -1.31 4.32
C PRO A 309 -0.14 -0.59 3.43
N ASN A 310 0.20 0.61 2.95
CA ASN A 310 -0.64 1.34 1.99
C ASN A 310 -0.55 0.76 0.56
N HIS A 311 -1.18 -0.41 0.36
CA HIS A 311 -1.24 -1.16 -0.89
C HIS A 311 -2.68 -1.65 -1.15
N GLU A 312 -3.15 -1.66 -2.40
CA GLU A 312 -4.56 -2.01 -2.71
C GLU A 312 -5.00 -3.38 -2.14
N ALA A 313 -4.16 -4.40 -2.27
CA ALA A 313 -4.42 -5.73 -1.71
C ALA A 313 -4.75 -5.70 -0.20
N TRP A 314 -4.25 -4.69 0.52
CA TRP A 314 -4.53 -4.40 1.92
C TRP A 314 -5.69 -3.42 2.14
N THR A 315 -5.84 -2.40 1.29
CA THR A 315 -6.77 -1.29 1.53
C THR A 315 -8.08 -1.34 0.74
N THR A 316 -8.25 -2.25 -0.23
CA THR A 316 -9.45 -2.33 -1.10
C THR A 316 -10.72 -2.60 -0.27
N ASN A 317 -11.62 -1.63 -0.22
CA ASN A 317 -12.95 -1.76 0.37
C ASN A 317 -13.82 -2.75 -0.42
N VAL A 318 -14.39 -3.75 0.24
CA VAL A 318 -15.36 -4.71 -0.32
C VAL A 318 -16.75 -4.65 0.32
N GLY A 319 -17.03 -3.72 1.24
CA GLY A 319 -18.33 -3.61 1.91
C GLY A 319 -18.58 -4.63 3.03
N THR A 320 -19.81 -4.68 3.56
CA THR A 320 -20.22 -5.69 4.56
C THR A 320 -20.52 -7.04 3.90
N PRO A 321 -20.27 -8.19 4.57
CA PRO A 321 -20.60 -9.51 4.04
C PRO A 321 -22.11 -9.64 3.77
N THR A 322 -22.47 -10.22 2.62
CA THR A 322 -23.87 -10.40 2.20
C THR A 322 -24.40 -11.82 2.40
N GLY A 323 -23.57 -12.71 2.93
CA GLY A 323 -23.92 -14.09 3.27
C GLY A 323 -22.74 -14.81 3.93
N ASP A 324 -22.90 -16.11 4.14
CA ASP A 324 -21.85 -16.98 4.67
C ASP A 324 -20.75 -17.23 3.62
N ARG A 325 -19.56 -17.65 4.08
CA ARG A 325 -18.55 -18.21 3.17
C ARG A 325 -18.98 -19.58 2.64
N TYR A 326 -18.61 -19.88 1.41
CA TYR A 326 -18.97 -21.12 0.73
C TYR A 326 -17.71 -21.85 0.19
N PRO A 327 -17.68 -23.19 0.21
CA PRO A 327 -16.58 -23.96 -0.33
C PRO A 327 -16.66 -24.07 -1.86
N VAL A 328 -15.52 -24.03 -2.53
CA VAL A 328 -15.36 -24.27 -3.97
C VAL A 328 -14.17 -25.19 -4.17
N GLY A 329 -14.42 -26.50 -4.28
CA GLY A 329 -13.36 -27.51 -4.38
C GLY A 329 -12.44 -27.51 -3.16
N VAL A 330 -11.16 -27.16 -3.34
CA VAL A 330 -10.18 -26.99 -2.24
C VAL A 330 -10.12 -25.55 -1.69
N GLY A 331 -10.81 -24.61 -2.33
CA GLY A 331 -10.85 -23.20 -1.98
C GLY A 331 -12.18 -22.76 -1.35
N TRP A 332 -12.25 -21.48 -1.02
CA TRP A 332 -13.38 -20.83 -0.33
C TRP A 332 -13.66 -19.45 -0.92
N GLY A 333 -14.94 -19.08 -0.99
CA GLY A 333 -15.38 -17.74 -1.40
C GLY A 333 -16.33 -17.11 -0.39
N ARG A 334 -16.49 -15.79 -0.42
CA ARG A 334 -17.56 -15.06 0.29
C ARG A 334 -17.90 -13.76 -0.43
N HIS A 335 -19.18 -13.43 -0.51
CA HIS A 335 -19.67 -12.20 -1.11
C HIS A 335 -19.87 -11.10 -0.06
N PHE A 336 -19.67 -9.87 -0.52
CA PHE A 336 -19.83 -8.64 0.23
C PHE A 336 -20.54 -7.60 -0.65
N SER A 337 -21.10 -6.57 -0.02
CA SER A 337 -21.89 -5.52 -0.71
C SER A 337 -21.09 -4.73 -1.76
N GLY A 338 -19.76 -4.72 -1.63
CA GLY A 338 -18.82 -4.08 -2.53
C GLY A 338 -17.80 -5.02 -3.17
N GLY A 339 -17.98 -6.35 -3.11
CA GLY A 339 -16.98 -7.28 -3.66
C GLY A 339 -17.16 -8.77 -3.36
N THR A 340 -16.19 -9.57 -3.79
CA THR A 340 -16.07 -11.00 -3.50
C THR A 340 -14.64 -11.33 -3.06
N VAL A 341 -14.50 -12.10 -2.00
CA VAL A 341 -13.21 -12.58 -1.47
C VAL A 341 -13.05 -14.06 -1.77
N LEU A 342 -11.88 -14.47 -2.27
CA LEU A 342 -11.57 -15.84 -2.67
C LEU A 342 -10.23 -16.27 -2.05
N VAL A 343 -10.17 -17.45 -1.46
CA VAL A 343 -8.94 -18.03 -0.88
C VAL A 343 -8.76 -19.47 -1.33
N ASN A 344 -7.57 -19.82 -1.77
CA ASN A 344 -7.12 -21.20 -1.94
C ASN A 344 -6.10 -21.56 -0.83
N PRO A 345 -6.55 -22.18 0.28
CA PRO A 345 -5.69 -22.59 1.37
C PRO A 345 -5.03 -23.97 1.15
N SER A 346 -5.04 -24.50 -0.07
CA SER A 346 -4.31 -25.73 -0.39
C SER A 346 -2.82 -25.45 -0.56
N ALA A 347 -1.97 -26.27 0.07
CA ALA A 347 -0.52 -26.19 -0.09
C ALA A 347 -0.01 -26.74 -1.44
N ASN A 348 -0.83 -27.49 -2.19
CA ASN A 348 -0.37 -28.28 -3.34
C ASN A 348 -1.30 -28.29 -4.56
N SER A 349 -2.52 -27.76 -4.44
CA SER A 349 -3.54 -27.82 -5.48
C SER A 349 -3.99 -26.42 -5.87
N SER A 350 -4.16 -26.15 -7.17
CA SER A 350 -4.82 -24.95 -7.66
C SER A 350 -6.35 -25.09 -7.58
N GLN A 351 -7.07 -23.98 -7.44
CA GLN A 351 -8.52 -23.95 -7.43
C GLN A 351 -9.06 -22.95 -8.46
N THR A 352 -9.92 -23.43 -9.36
CA THR A 352 -10.70 -22.56 -10.25
C THR A 352 -12.01 -22.14 -9.59
N PHE A 353 -12.28 -20.84 -9.56
CA PHE A 353 -13.52 -20.24 -9.09
C PHE A 353 -14.30 -19.75 -10.30
N ILE A 354 -15.59 -20.10 -10.37
CA ILE A 354 -16.54 -19.42 -11.24
C ILE A 354 -17.07 -18.22 -10.45
N LEU A 355 -17.15 -17.06 -11.09
CA LEU A 355 -17.58 -15.81 -10.48
C LEU A 355 -19.02 -15.49 -10.88
N ASP A 356 -19.75 -14.79 -10.02
CA ASP A 356 -21.15 -14.39 -10.23
C ASP A 356 -21.29 -13.19 -11.18
N GLY A 357 -20.55 -13.23 -12.28
CA GLY A 357 -20.47 -12.19 -13.30
C GLY A 357 -19.05 -11.87 -13.71
N ALA A 358 -18.95 -10.97 -14.69
CA ALA A 358 -17.70 -10.38 -15.13
C ALA A 358 -17.09 -9.54 -13.99
N HIS A 359 -15.91 -9.94 -13.51
CA HIS A 359 -15.10 -9.16 -12.57
C HIS A 359 -13.87 -8.62 -13.31
N ARG A 360 -13.55 -7.34 -13.07
CA ARG A 360 -12.31 -6.73 -13.54
C ARG A 360 -11.20 -7.03 -12.53
N MET A 361 -10.10 -7.58 -13.04
CA MET A 361 -8.90 -7.91 -12.28
C MET A 361 -7.95 -6.67 -12.21
N PRO A 362 -6.92 -6.69 -11.34
CA PRO A 362 -5.92 -5.60 -11.29
C PRO A 362 -5.05 -5.46 -12.54
N ASP A 363 -5.05 -6.46 -13.43
CA ASP A 363 -4.45 -6.41 -14.78
C ASP A 363 -5.48 -6.00 -15.86
N ASP A 364 -6.58 -5.38 -15.42
CA ASP A 364 -7.72 -4.92 -16.21
C ASP A 364 -8.50 -6.03 -16.98
N SER A 365 -8.05 -7.29 -16.88
CA SER A 365 -8.71 -8.42 -17.53
C SER A 365 -10.11 -8.65 -16.94
N VAL A 366 -11.08 -8.88 -17.82
CA VAL A 366 -12.46 -9.18 -17.42
C VAL A 366 -12.65 -10.68 -17.39
N VAL A 367 -12.73 -11.24 -16.19
CA VAL A 367 -12.84 -12.68 -15.97
C VAL A 367 -14.20 -13.05 -15.39
N THR A 368 -14.78 -14.14 -15.89
CA THR A 368 -15.95 -14.82 -15.29
C THR A 368 -15.55 -16.08 -14.52
N ALA A 369 -14.28 -16.48 -14.63
CA ALA A 369 -13.66 -17.53 -13.85
C ALA A 369 -12.16 -17.27 -13.73
N LEU A 370 -11.56 -17.61 -12.59
CA LEU A 370 -10.12 -17.46 -12.35
C LEU A 370 -9.57 -18.69 -11.63
N THR A 371 -8.27 -18.95 -11.77
CA THR A 371 -7.60 -20.06 -11.09
C THR A 371 -6.57 -19.52 -10.10
N LEU A 372 -6.81 -19.74 -8.81
CA LEU A 372 -5.85 -19.48 -7.75
C LEU A 372 -4.85 -20.62 -7.64
N GLY A 373 -3.55 -20.30 -7.67
CA GLY A 373 -2.50 -21.27 -7.33
C GLY A 373 -2.56 -21.69 -5.86
N PRO A 374 -1.76 -22.68 -5.45
CA PRO A 374 -1.64 -23.07 -4.04
C PRO A 374 -1.32 -21.88 -3.13
N THR A 375 -1.90 -21.85 -1.93
CA THR A 375 -1.66 -20.84 -0.88
C THR A 375 -1.75 -19.40 -1.40
N SER A 376 -2.86 -19.08 -2.08
CA SER A 376 -3.08 -17.76 -2.68
C SER A 376 -4.52 -17.29 -2.50
N ALA A 377 -4.75 -15.99 -2.71
CA ALA A 377 -6.05 -15.36 -2.49
C ALA A 377 -6.26 -14.14 -3.40
N LEU A 378 -7.51 -13.72 -3.52
CA LEU A 378 -7.94 -12.47 -4.16
C LEU A 378 -9.03 -11.79 -3.34
N VAL A 379 -9.01 -10.46 -3.37
CA VAL A 379 -10.05 -9.58 -2.82
C VAL A 379 -10.49 -8.72 -4.00
N LEU A 380 -11.68 -9.01 -4.55
CA LEU A 380 -12.18 -8.41 -5.79
C LEU A 380 -13.29 -7.40 -5.46
N PRO A 381 -13.18 -6.11 -5.83
CA PRO A 381 -14.29 -5.18 -5.71
C PRO A 381 -15.39 -5.49 -6.74
N SER A 382 -16.64 -5.09 -6.45
CA SER A 382 -17.78 -5.31 -7.36
C SER A 382 -17.79 -4.27 -8.49
N THR A 383 -18.23 -4.68 -9.68
CA THR A 383 -18.25 -3.80 -10.87
C THR A 383 -19.25 -2.65 -10.78
N SER A 384 -20.15 -2.65 -9.79
CA SER A 384 -21.05 -1.55 -9.45
C SER A 384 -20.54 -0.62 -8.35
N GLN A 385 -19.46 -1.00 -7.64
CA GLN A 385 -18.71 -0.14 -6.71
C GLN A 385 -17.31 0.22 -7.19
N LEU A 386 -16.87 -0.26 -8.36
CA LEU A 386 -15.88 0.48 -9.13
C LEU A 386 -16.42 1.91 -9.28
N PRO A 387 -15.69 2.94 -8.83
CA PRO A 387 -15.93 4.28 -9.34
C PRO A 387 -15.88 4.21 -10.87
N ALA A 388 -16.56 5.14 -11.57
CA ALA A 388 -16.08 5.47 -12.91
C ALA A 388 -14.56 5.71 -12.79
N PRO A 389 -13.73 5.12 -13.68
CA PRO A 389 -12.28 5.15 -13.52
C PRO A 389 -11.87 6.58 -13.17
N PRO A 390 -11.12 6.81 -12.08
CA PRO A 390 -10.91 8.15 -11.58
C PRO A 390 -10.21 8.96 -12.67
N GLY A 391 -10.98 9.78 -13.39
CA GLY A 391 -10.44 10.79 -14.30
C GLY A 391 -9.44 11.57 -13.47
N ILE A 392 -8.18 11.55 -13.91
CA ILE A 392 -7.03 11.67 -13.01
C ILE A 392 -7.06 13.04 -12.34
N THR A 393 -7.64 13.06 -11.16
CA THR A 393 -7.40 14.09 -10.17
C THR A 393 -6.27 13.51 -9.33
N PRO A 394 -5.06 14.09 -9.39
CA PRO A 394 -3.94 13.59 -8.60
C PRO A 394 -4.34 13.48 -7.13
N PRO A 395 -3.76 12.52 -6.37
CA PRO A 395 -3.97 12.49 -4.93
C PRO A 395 -3.64 13.86 -4.34
N SER A 396 -4.40 14.29 -3.34
CA SER A 396 -4.18 15.58 -2.66
C SER A 396 -2.90 15.63 -1.81
N GLY A 397 -2.05 14.59 -1.88
CA GLY A 397 -0.62 14.72 -1.68
C GLY A 397 0.04 14.95 -3.03
N GLY A 398 0.46 16.20 -3.31
CA GLY A 398 0.87 16.66 -4.64
C GLY A 398 1.82 15.71 -5.36
N ALA A 399 1.63 15.59 -6.68
CA ALA A 399 2.46 14.72 -7.51
C ALA A 399 3.95 15.12 -7.35
N ARG A 400 4.87 14.16 -7.49
CA ARG A 400 6.29 14.48 -7.38
C ARG A 400 6.73 15.17 -8.68
N PRO A 401 7.29 16.40 -8.61
CA PRO A 401 7.77 17.10 -9.80
C PRO A 401 8.75 16.25 -10.63
N ALA A 402 8.44 16.08 -11.91
CA ALA A 402 9.23 15.27 -12.83
C ALA A 402 10.65 15.86 -13.05
N PRO A 403 11.73 15.12 -12.80
CA PRO A 403 13.08 15.60 -13.06
C PRO A 403 13.41 15.60 -14.56
N LEU A 404 14.34 16.46 -14.99
CA LEU A 404 14.95 16.36 -16.31
C LEU A 404 16.25 15.55 -16.26
N ALA A 405 16.53 14.77 -17.30
CA ALA A 405 17.79 14.07 -17.50
C ALA A 405 18.53 14.57 -18.75
N ALA A 406 19.84 14.78 -18.64
CA ALA A 406 20.75 15.16 -19.71
C ALA A 406 21.86 14.11 -19.85
N VAL A 407 21.90 13.44 -21.00
CA VAL A 407 22.84 12.35 -21.29
C VAL A 407 23.95 12.85 -22.21
N ASN A 408 25.20 12.75 -21.75
CA ASN A 408 26.40 13.14 -22.47
C ASN A 408 27.26 11.92 -22.85
N ASP A 409 28.27 12.15 -23.70
CA ASP A 409 29.27 11.15 -24.12
C ASP A 409 30.11 10.56 -22.95
N SER A 410 30.07 11.17 -21.77
CA SER A 410 30.87 10.78 -20.59
C SER A 410 30.07 10.59 -19.30
N SER A 411 28.84 11.11 -19.22
CA SER A 411 28.13 11.28 -17.95
C SER A 411 26.62 11.50 -18.14
N THR A 412 25.86 11.14 -17.12
CA THR A 412 24.41 11.35 -17.02
C THR A 412 24.12 12.34 -15.89
N TRP A 413 23.44 13.43 -16.21
CA TRP A 413 23.10 14.52 -15.31
C TRP A 413 21.59 14.58 -15.09
N VAL A 414 21.16 14.91 -13.88
CA VAL A 414 19.75 15.07 -13.52
C VAL A 414 19.53 16.41 -12.83
N LEU A 415 18.47 17.10 -13.24
CA LEU A 415 17.98 18.35 -12.67
C LEU A 415 16.64 18.06 -11.96
N SER A 416 16.61 18.21 -10.63
CA SER A 416 15.39 18.00 -9.84
C SER A 416 14.40 19.15 -10.01
N ALA A 417 13.11 18.86 -10.09
CA ALA A 417 12.10 19.86 -10.40
C ALA A 417 11.58 20.71 -9.20
N ASN A 418 12.13 20.52 -7.99
CA ASN A 418 11.79 21.32 -6.82
C ASN A 418 12.45 22.72 -6.87
N GLY A 419 11.89 23.62 -7.69
CA GLY A 419 12.47 24.92 -8.09
C GLY A 419 12.62 26.01 -7.02
N THR A 420 12.95 25.68 -5.76
CA THR A 420 13.27 26.66 -4.69
C THR A 420 14.44 26.26 -3.77
N GLY A 421 15.14 25.16 -4.03
CA GLY A 421 16.32 24.72 -3.26
C GLY A 421 17.66 24.86 -4.01
N PRO A 422 18.83 24.81 -3.32
CA PRO A 422 20.14 25.12 -3.90
C PRO A 422 20.75 24.04 -4.83
N GLY A 423 19.94 23.08 -5.30
CA GLY A 423 20.40 21.98 -6.15
C GLY A 423 20.34 22.32 -7.63
N GLY A 424 21.47 22.72 -8.21
CA GLY A 424 21.65 22.72 -9.67
C GLY A 424 21.75 21.28 -10.25
N PRO A 425 22.02 21.15 -11.56
CA PRO A 425 22.30 19.87 -12.20
C PRO A 425 23.29 19.03 -11.40
N SER A 426 22.90 17.79 -11.12
CA SER A 426 23.71 16.83 -10.38
C SER A 426 24.11 15.68 -11.29
N GLU A 427 25.39 15.30 -11.27
CA GLU A 427 25.85 14.10 -11.98
C GLU A 427 25.35 12.86 -11.23
N TRP A 428 24.54 12.04 -11.90
CA TRP A 428 23.95 10.81 -11.35
C TRP A 428 24.69 9.55 -11.80
N SER A 429 25.55 9.65 -12.82
CA SER A 429 26.49 8.61 -13.21
C SER A 429 27.62 9.20 -14.08
N SER A 430 28.86 8.84 -13.75
CA SER A 430 30.04 9.08 -14.60
C SER A 430 30.32 7.92 -15.58
N THR A 431 29.37 6.99 -15.72
CA THR A 431 29.40 5.95 -16.75
C THR A 431 28.55 6.42 -17.93
N PRO A 432 29.09 6.52 -19.16
CA PRO A 432 28.31 6.89 -20.32
C PRO A 432 27.24 5.84 -20.61
N PHE A 433 26.01 6.29 -20.81
CA PHE A 433 24.86 5.42 -21.07
C PHE A 433 23.96 6.04 -22.13
N TYR A 434 24.06 5.54 -23.35
CA TYR A 434 23.21 5.91 -24.46
C TYR A 434 23.11 4.74 -25.44
N GLY A 435 21.97 4.60 -26.10
CA GLY A 435 21.81 3.65 -27.19
C GLY A 435 22.29 4.24 -28.50
N SER A 436 22.89 3.39 -29.34
CA SER A 436 23.31 3.72 -30.70
C SER A 436 22.14 3.96 -31.67
N LEU A 437 20.93 3.51 -31.33
CA LEU A 437 19.68 3.84 -32.05
C LEU A 437 18.83 4.89 -31.33
N THR A 438 18.58 4.72 -30.03
CA THR A 438 17.85 5.69 -29.22
C THR A 438 18.16 5.55 -27.73
N THR A 439 17.95 6.63 -26.99
CA THR A 439 17.97 6.66 -25.52
C THR A 439 16.67 7.27 -25.05
N LEU A 440 15.92 6.53 -24.23
CA LEU A 440 14.57 6.85 -23.78
C LEU A 440 14.54 6.88 -22.25
N VAL A 441 13.51 7.52 -21.67
CA VAL A 441 13.27 7.58 -20.22
C VAL A 441 11.86 7.05 -19.93
N GLY A 442 11.71 6.32 -18.84
CA GLY A 442 10.42 5.80 -18.40
C GLY A 442 10.56 4.89 -17.19
N ASP A 443 9.50 4.76 -16.41
CA ASP A 443 9.48 3.80 -15.29
C ASP A 443 9.18 2.38 -15.78
N VAL A 444 10.19 1.76 -16.38
CA VAL A 444 10.16 0.35 -16.76
C VAL A 444 10.15 -0.59 -15.54
N THR A 445 10.23 -0.07 -14.30
CA THR A 445 10.32 -0.85 -13.06
C THR A 445 9.02 -0.91 -12.26
N GLY A 446 8.10 0.04 -12.46
CA GLY A 446 6.90 0.24 -11.63
C GLY A 446 7.20 0.83 -10.25
N THR A 447 8.40 1.39 -10.03
CA THR A 447 8.84 1.94 -8.73
C THR A 447 8.47 3.41 -8.51
N ARG A 448 7.75 4.01 -9.47
CA ARG A 448 7.43 5.43 -9.66
C ARG A 448 8.66 6.33 -9.77
N VAL A 449 9.75 5.80 -10.32
CA VAL A 449 11.00 6.53 -10.59
C VAL A 449 11.54 6.05 -11.93
N SER A 450 11.79 6.97 -12.87
CA SER A 450 12.22 6.55 -14.21
C SER A 450 13.60 5.91 -14.23
N SER A 451 13.73 4.93 -15.11
CA SER A 451 15.00 4.39 -15.57
C SER A 451 15.39 5.04 -16.89
N LEU A 452 16.68 4.97 -17.24
CA LEU A 452 17.12 5.25 -18.61
C LEU A 452 17.21 3.94 -19.40
N VAL A 453 16.74 3.96 -20.64
CA VAL A 453 16.72 2.81 -21.55
C VAL A 453 17.53 3.14 -22.80
N ALA A 454 18.56 2.34 -23.07
CA ALA A 454 19.45 2.49 -24.21
C ALA A 454 19.25 1.32 -25.20
N VAL A 455 18.95 1.64 -26.45
CA VAL A 455 18.65 0.67 -27.51
C VAL A 455 19.79 0.63 -28.53
N ASP A 456 20.38 -0.55 -28.71
CA ASP A 456 21.64 -0.82 -29.42
C ASP A 456 21.46 -1.84 -30.56
N GLY A 457 20.39 -1.71 -31.34
CA GLY A 457 20.07 -2.65 -32.43
C GLY A 457 19.64 -4.01 -31.91
N THR A 458 20.59 -4.84 -31.46
CA THR A 458 20.38 -6.16 -30.86
C THR A 458 20.20 -6.14 -29.35
N ASN A 459 20.64 -5.09 -28.66
CA ASN A 459 20.65 -5.04 -27.19
C ASN A 459 19.73 -3.93 -26.66
N VAL A 460 19.08 -4.18 -25.53
CA VAL A 460 18.40 -3.17 -24.73
C VAL A 460 19.05 -3.16 -23.36
N TRP A 461 19.71 -2.06 -23.03
CA TRP A 461 20.30 -1.81 -21.71
C TRP A 461 19.40 -0.89 -20.90
N VAL A 462 19.39 -1.06 -19.59
CA VAL A 462 18.64 -0.23 -18.65
C VAL A 462 19.52 0.17 -17.48
N MET A 463 19.51 1.45 -17.13
CA MET A 463 19.99 1.97 -15.86
C MET A 463 18.78 2.27 -14.97
N THR A 464 18.55 1.40 -13.98
CA THR A 464 17.54 1.66 -12.95
C THR A 464 18.06 2.70 -11.95
N PRO A 465 17.17 3.41 -11.23
CA PRO A 465 17.56 4.14 -10.03
C PRO A 465 18.31 3.24 -9.05
N ASN A 466 19.24 3.81 -8.27
CA ASN A 466 19.86 3.12 -7.14
C ASN A 466 18.93 3.07 -5.93
N ASP A 467 19.24 2.22 -4.94
CA ASP A 467 18.39 1.98 -3.77
C ASP A 467 18.13 3.26 -2.94
N SER A 468 19.08 4.20 -2.96
CA SER A 468 18.96 5.53 -2.31
C SER A 468 18.21 6.57 -3.15
N LYS A 469 17.74 6.21 -4.36
CA LYS A 469 17.01 7.08 -5.31
C LYS A 469 17.71 8.43 -5.57
N SER A 470 19.03 8.41 -5.59
CA SER A 470 19.92 9.60 -5.67
C SER A 470 20.96 9.51 -6.80
N GLY A 471 20.81 8.53 -7.67
CA GLY A 471 21.70 8.22 -8.80
C GLY A 471 21.17 7.01 -9.56
N PHE A 472 21.87 6.63 -10.63
CA PHE A 472 21.57 5.42 -11.38
C PHE A 472 22.48 4.27 -10.95
N ALA A 473 21.95 3.04 -10.91
CA ALA A 473 22.74 1.82 -10.80
C ALA A 473 23.50 1.55 -12.13
N SER A 474 24.54 0.72 -12.07
CA SER A 474 25.31 0.33 -13.26
C SER A 474 24.41 -0.23 -14.39
N PRO A 475 24.73 0.01 -15.67
CA PRO A 475 23.91 -0.47 -16.79
C PRO A 475 23.72 -1.98 -16.76
N ARG A 476 22.48 -2.44 -16.91
CA ARG A 476 22.11 -3.87 -16.98
C ARG A 476 21.54 -4.20 -18.34
N LEU A 477 21.97 -5.31 -18.93
CA LEU A 477 21.40 -5.84 -20.16
C LEU A 477 20.02 -6.46 -19.85
N TRP A 478 18.96 -5.90 -20.41
CA TRP A 478 17.57 -6.32 -20.18
C TRP A 478 17.00 -7.13 -21.35
N SER A 479 17.57 -7.00 -22.55
CA SER A 479 17.24 -7.84 -23.71
C SER A 479 18.42 -7.94 -24.68
N THR A 480 18.53 -9.09 -25.35
CA THR A 480 19.45 -9.37 -26.47
C THR A 480 18.71 -9.63 -27.79
N SER A 481 17.42 -9.28 -27.84
CA SER A 481 16.62 -9.35 -29.06
C SER A 481 16.68 -8.04 -29.83
N VAL A 482 16.70 -8.12 -31.16
CA VAL A 482 16.63 -6.94 -32.02
C VAL A 482 15.32 -6.20 -31.80
N PHE A 483 15.38 -4.92 -31.43
CA PHE A 483 14.18 -4.13 -31.17
C PHE A 483 14.33 -2.64 -31.45
N TYR A 484 13.78 -2.22 -32.58
CA TYR A 484 13.59 -0.82 -32.95
C TYR A 484 12.55 -0.75 -34.08
N GLY A 485 11.82 0.36 -34.19
CA GLY A 485 10.87 0.56 -35.28
C GLY A 485 11.50 1.26 -36.49
N SER A 486 11.04 0.93 -37.71
CA SER A 486 11.40 1.67 -38.93
C SER A 486 10.81 3.09 -38.98
N ARG A 487 9.80 3.38 -38.15
CA ARG A 487 9.11 4.68 -38.05
C ARG A 487 9.30 5.36 -36.71
N ALA A 488 9.18 4.63 -35.61
CA ALA A 488 9.42 5.15 -34.27
C ALA A 488 9.80 4.03 -33.29
N THR A 489 10.64 4.35 -32.30
CA THR A 489 10.85 3.53 -31.11
C THR A 489 10.44 4.36 -29.90
N LEU A 490 9.43 3.91 -29.16
CA LEU A 490 8.74 4.66 -28.12
C LEU A 490 8.80 3.89 -26.79
N LEU A 491 8.60 4.61 -25.68
CA LEU A 491 8.37 4.05 -24.35
C LEU A 491 7.00 4.53 -23.87
N ALA A 492 6.11 3.62 -23.48
CA ALA A 492 4.90 3.93 -22.72
C ALA A 492 4.33 2.65 -22.07
N ASP A 493 3.57 2.78 -20.98
CA ASP A 493 2.81 1.65 -20.42
C ASP A 493 1.60 1.37 -21.33
N VAL A 494 1.68 0.35 -22.17
CA VAL A 494 0.60 0.00 -23.13
C VAL A 494 -0.25 -1.16 -22.63
N ASN A 495 0.15 -1.84 -21.56
CA ASN A 495 -0.59 -2.97 -20.98
C ASN A 495 -1.46 -2.54 -19.77
N GLY A 496 -1.09 -1.46 -19.06
CA GLY A 496 -1.78 -0.90 -17.90
C GLY A 496 -1.26 -1.44 -16.56
N ASP A 497 -0.11 -2.13 -16.53
CA ASP A 497 0.44 -2.79 -15.34
C ASP A 497 1.35 -1.90 -14.47
N GLY A 498 1.41 -0.61 -14.80
CA GLY A 498 2.20 0.42 -14.12
C GLY A 498 3.68 0.44 -14.52
N LYS A 499 4.10 -0.34 -15.52
CA LYS A 499 5.48 -0.38 -16.03
C LYS A 499 5.50 0.04 -17.48
N VAL A 500 6.47 0.90 -17.80
CA VAL A 500 6.65 1.40 -19.16
C VAL A 500 7.23 0.31 -20.06
N ASP A 501 6.54 0.02 -21.16
CA ASP A 501 6.92 -0.96 -22.18
C ASP A 501 7.70 -0.30 -23.33
N LEU A 502 8.46 -1.10 -24.09
CA LEU A 502 9.21 -0.63 -25.26
C LEU A 502 8.47 -1.00 -26.55
N ILE A 503 8.21 -0.02 -27.41
CA ILE A 503 7.34 -0.13 -28.58
C ILE A 503 8.14 0.17 -29.85
N ALA A 504 8.04 -0.69 -30.85
CA ALA A 504 8.65 -0.53 -32.17
C ALA A 504 7.56 -0.41 -33.24
N VAL A 505 7.40 0.81 -33.78
CA VAL A 505 6.46 1.12 -34.85
C VAL A 505 7.16 1.01 -36.21
N ASN A 506 6.62 0.17 -37.08
CA ASN A 506 7.10 -0.06 -38.45
C ASN A 506 6.06 0.38 -39.49
N ASP A 507 6.40 0.24 -40.78
CA ASP A 507 5.50 0.56 -41.89
C ASP A 507 4.17 -0.22 -41.90
N ASN A 508 4.19 -1.46 -41.42
CA ASN A 508 3.07 -2.41 -41.48
C ASN A 508 2.93 -3.28 -40.22
N SER A 509 3.56 -2.88 -39.12
CA SER A 509 3.46 -3.61 -37.86
C SER A 509 3.80 -2.73 -36.67
N VAL A 510 3.22 -3.08 -35.52
CA VAL A 510 3.65 -2.58 -34.21
C VAL A 510 4.08 -3.78 -33.39
N TRP A 511 5.28 -3.70 -32.84
CA TRP A 511 5.84 -4.69 -31.93
C TRP A 511 6.02 -4.07 -30.54
N VAL A 512 5.83 -4.87 -29.50
CA VAL A 512 5.98 -4.46 -28.10
C VAL A 512 6.84 -5.47 -27.37
N MET A 513 7.76 -4.96 -26.56
CA MET A 513 8.45 -5.67 -25.49
C MET A 513 7.86 -5.18 -24.16
N THR A 514 6.99 -5.99 -23.55
CA THR A 514 6.42 -5.62 -22.26
C THR A 514 7.49 -5.72 -21.16
N SER A 515 7.56 -4.75 -20.25
CA SER A 515 8.44 -4.83 -19.09
C SER A 515 7.86 -5.75 -18.02
N ASN A 516 8.71 -6.57 -17.39
CA ASN A 516 8.37 -7.30 -16.17
C ASN A 516 8.96 -6.66 -14.89
N GLY A 517 9.53 -5.45 -15.00
CA GLY A 517 10.15 -4.72 -13.90
C GLY A 517 11.62 -5.09 -13.63
N SER A 518 12.12 -6.18 -14.22
CA SER A 518 13.51 -6.64 -14.09
C SER A 518 14.22 -6.93 -15.42
N GLY A 519 13.46 -6.86 -16.51
CA GLY A 519 13.86 -7.18 -17.88
C GLY A 519 12.68 -6.94 -18.82
N PHE A 520 12.94 -7.01 -20.12
CA PHE A 520 11.90 -6.99 -21.15
C PHE A 520 11.54 -8.41 -21.58
N ASN A 521 10.25 -8.69 -21.72
CA ASN A 521 9.78 -9.93 -22.32
C ASN A 521 10.14 -9.98 -23.82
N PRO A 522 10.22 -11.17 -24.45
CA PRO A 522 10.52 -11.28 -25.88
C PRO A 522 9.55 -10.46 -26.74
N PRO A 523 10.02 -9.89 -27.88
CA PRO A 523 9.20 -9.01 -28.69
C PRO A 523 7.98 -9.73 -29.27
N GLN A 524 6.81 -9.12 -29.09
CA GLN A 524 5.53 -9.61 -29.60
C GLN A 524 4.96 -8.65 -30.64
N GLN A 525 4.34 -9.19 -31.69
CA GLN A 525 3.64 -8.38 -32.68
C GLN A 525 2.22 -8.06 -32.18
N TRP A 526 1.99 -6.81 -31.81
CA TRP A 526 0.70 -6.33 -31.30
C TRP A 526 -0.20 -5.76 -32.39
N SER A 527 0.36 -5.43 -33.56
CA SER A 527 -0.42 -5.06 -34.74
C SER A 527 0.25 -5.48 -36.06
N VAL A 528 -0.59 -5.79 -37.04
CA VAL A 528 -0.25 -5.99 -38.47
C VAL A 528 -0.75 -4.85 -39.35
N SER A 529 -1.29 -3.78 -38.74
CA SER A 529 -1.81 -2.62 -39.46
C SER A 529 -0.70 -1.61 -39.74
N THR A 530 -0.78 -0.92 -40.88
CA THR A 530 0.01 0.29 -41.13
C THR A 530 -0.47 1.39 -40.19
N PHE A 531 0.40 1.85 -39.29
CA PHE A 531 0.11 2.97 -38.39
C PHE A 531 1.35 3.81 -38.13
N HIS A 532 1.42 4.98 -38.77
CA HIS A 532 2.39 6.03 -38.47
C HIS A 532 1.89 7.36 -39.03
N GLY A 533 2.15 8.46 -38.32
CA GLY A 533 1.85 9.80 -38.81
C GLY A 533 2.98 10.37 -39.64
N ALA A 534 2.65 11.10 -40.71
CA ALA A 534 3.63 11.77 -41.57
C ALA A 534 4.39 12.91 -40.87
N LEU A 535 3.86 13.45 -39.77
CA LEU A 535 4.48 14.52 -38.97
C LEU A 535 4.95 14.05 -37.58
N GLY A 536 4.43 12.92 -37.09
CA GLY A 536 4.83 12.33 -35.83
C GLY A 536 4.03 11.08 -35.49
N THR A 537 4.64 10.17 -34.72
CA THR A 537 3.95 9.04 -34.08
C THR A 537 4.35 9.01 -32.62
N MET A 538 3.38 8.90 -31.73
CA MET A 538 3.52 9.17 -30.30
C MET A 538 2.76 8.11 -29.50
N ALA A 539 3.06 7.95 -28.21
CA ALA A 539 2.36 7.02 -27.31
C ALA A 539 1.96 7.73 -26.02
N ALA A 540 0.66 7.73 -25.68
CA ALA A 540 0.11 8.27 -24.43
C ALA A 540 -1.35 7.81 -24.27
N ASP A 541 -1.89 7.83 -23.05
CA ASP A 541 -3.30 7.54 -22.81
C ASP A 541 -4.17 8.69 -23.32
N VAL A 542 -4.91 8.46 -24.40
CA VAL A 542 -5.86 9.44 -24.98
C VAL A 542 -7.30 8.94 -24.91
N THR A 543 -7.49 7.73 -24.38
CA THR A 543 -8.79 7.07 -24.18
C THR A 543 -9.27 7.14 -22.73
N GLY A 544 -8.44 7.59 -21.80
CA GLY A 544 -8.72 7.68 -20.37
C GLY A 544 -8.82 6.32 -19.69
N ASP A 545 -8.18 5.30 -20.28
CA ASP A 545 -8.38 3.90 -19.92
C ASP A 545 -7.22 3.29 -19.10
N GLY A 546 -6.21 4.09 -18.80
CA GLY A 546 -5.01 3.74 -18.05
C GLY A 546 -3.86 3.20 -18.90
N ARG A 547 -4.06 3.00 -20.22
CA ARG A 547 -3.04 2.50 -21.15
C ARG A 547 -2.66 3.56 -22.16
N ALA A 548 -1.41 3.55 -22.56
CA ALA A 548 -0.96 4.35 -23.68
C ALA A 548 -1.48 3.80 -25.03
N ASP A 549 -2.16 4.66 -25.76
CA ASP A 549 -2.56 4.46 -27.13
C ASP A 549 -1.48 4.99 -28.08
N LEU A 550 -1.50 4.55 -29.34
CA LEU A 550 -0.65 5.15 -30.37
C LEU A 550 -1.41 6.27 -31.10
N VAL A 551 -0.74 7.42 -31.26
CA VAL A 551 -1.27 8.61 -31.93
C VAL A 551 -0.42 8.93 -33.16
N ALA A 552 -1.07 9.04 -34.33
CA ALA A 552 -0.44 9.33 -35.61
C ALA A 552 -0.89 10.70 -36.14
N VAL A 553 0.03 11.68 -36.10
CA VAL A 553 -0.21 13.06 -36.52
C VAL A 553 0.17 13.25 -37.99
N ASN A 554 -0.77 13.76 -38.78
CA ASN A 554 -0.60 14.07 -40.20
C ASN A 554 -1.05 15.51 -40.49
N GLY A 555 -0.64 16.06 -41.64
CA GLY A 555 -0.91 17.47 -41.99
C GLY A 555 -2.39 17.88 -42.04
N SER A 556 -3.33 16.95 -42.11
CA SER A 556 -4.78 17.22 -42.11
C SER A 556 -5.60 16.20 -41.32
N SER A 557 -4.98 15.37 -40.48
CA SER A 557 -5.70 14.40 -39.66
C SER A 557 -4.86 13.82 -38.53
N VAL A 558 -5.50 13.61 -37.38
CA VAL A 558 -4.99 12.79 -36.29
C VAL A 558 -5.71 11.44 -36.32
N TRP A 559 -4.93 10.35 -36.27
CA TRP A 559 -5.44 8.99 -36.12
C TRP A 559 -4.99 8.42 -34.78
N VAL A 560 -5.84 7.59 -34.18
CA VAL A 560 -5.54 6.87 -32.93
C VAL A 560 -5.66 5.38 -33.18
N MET A 561 -4.76 4.62 -32.58
CA MET A 561 -4.75 3.17 -32.52
C MET A 561 -4.73 2.80 -31.03
N ALA A 562 -5.92 2.52 -30.50
CA ALA A 562 -6.08 2.31 -29.06
C ALA A 562 -5.45 0.98 -28.60
N SER A 563 -4.85 0.97 -27.40
CA SER A 563 -4.39 -0.29 -26.80
C SER A 563 -5.57 -1.11 -26.28
N ASN A 564 -5.43 -2.44 -26.26
CA ASN A 564 -6.40 -3.32 -25.62
C ASN A 564 -5.89 -3.95 -24.30
N GLY A 565 -4.67 -3.60 -23.88
CA GLY A 565 -3.99 -4.13 -22.69
C GLY A 565 -3.55 -5.59 -22.76
N SER A 566 -4.16 -6.38 -23.65
CA SER A 566 -4.14 -7.84 -23.68
C SER A 566 -3.34 -8.38 -24.88
N ASN A 567 -2.14 -7.84 -25.10
CA ASN A 567 -1.22 -8.16 -26.20
C ASN A 567 -1.65 -7.69 -27.59
N GLY A 568 -2.30 -6.53 -27.71
CA GLY A 568 -2.61 -5.97 -29.02
C GLY A 568 -3.05 -4.51 -29.04
N PHE A 569 -3.06 -3.96 -30.25
CA PHE A 569 -3.71 -2.70 -30.56
C PHE A 569 -4.98 -2.93 -31.39
N GLY A 570 -5.98 -2.07 -31.20
CA GLY A 570 -7.21 -2.06 -31.98
C GLY A 570 -7.01 -1.64 -33.44
N ALA A 571 -8.09 -1.67 -34.23
CA ALA A 571 -8.08 -1.09 -35.57
C ALA A 571 -7.87 0.44 -35.47
N PRO A 572 -7.00 1.04 -36.30
CA PRO A 572 -6.80 2.48 -36.26
C PRO A 572 -8.04 3.22 -36.76
N PHE A 573 -8.40 4.30 -36.08
CA PHE A 573 -9.55 5.14 -36.40
C PHE A 573 -9.16 6.61 -36.52
N LEU A 574 -9.95 7.34 -37.31
CA LEU A 574 -9.81 8.79 -37.45
C LEU A 574 -10.30 9.44 -36.14
N SER A 575 -9.42 10.21 -35.50
CA SER A 575 -9.69 10.91 -34.25
C SER A 575 -10.01 12.39 -34.47
N SER A 576 -9.33 13.02 -35.45
CA SER A 576 -9.66 14.38 -35.89
C SER A 576 -9.32 14.57 -37.36
N SER A 577 -10.15 15.31 -38.09
CA SER A 577 -9.94 15.74 -39.48
C SER A 577 -9.40 17.18 -39.59
N SER A 578 -8.98 17.77 -38.48
CA SER A 578 -8.38 19.10 -38.45
C SER A 578 -6.87 19.05 -38.72
N THR A 579 -6.33 20.12 -39.32
CA THR A 579 -4.88 20.36 -39.38
C THR A 579 -4.37 20.66 -37.98
N PHE A 580 -3.40 19.88 -37.48
CA PHE A 580 -2.78 20.10 -36.18
C PHE A 580 -1.33 19.64 -36.17
N TYR A 581 -0.40 20.59 -36.11
CA TYR A 581 1.02 20.37 -35.87
C TYR A 581 1.68 21.70 -35.48
N GLY A 582 2.72 21.65 -34.65
CA GLY A 582 3.53 22.83 -34.31
C GLY A 582 4.70 23.03 -35.27
N SER A 583 5.06 24.29 -35.54
CA SER A 583 6.21 24.65 -36.37
C SER A 583 7.56 24.37 -35.70
N ALA A 584 7.59 24.24 -34.36
CA ALA A 584 8.78 23.90 -33.60
C ALA A 584 8.73 22.42 -33.14
N THR A 585 7.60 21.99 -32.58
CA THR A 585 7.36 20.57 -32.24
C THR A 585 5.86 20.31 -32.03
N THR A 586 5.46 19.04 -32.07
CA THR A 586 4.16 18.57 -31.58
C THR A 586 4.40 17.63 -30.40
N LEU A 587 3.73 17.87 -29.29
CA LEU A 587 3.88 17.14 -28.03
C LEU A 587 2.57 16.42 -27.68
N VAL A 588 2.64 15.36 -26.87
CA VAL A 588 1.48 14.69 -26.27
C VAL A 588 1.70 14.60 -24.77
N ALA A 589 0.79 15.16 -23.99
CA ALA A 589 0.83 15.18 -22.52
C ALA A 589 -0.48 15.76 -21.96
N ASP A 590 -0.89 15.36 -20.76
CA ASP A 590 -2.03 15.98 -20.07
C ASP A 590 -1.67 17.41 -19.64
N VAL A 591 -2.12 18.41 -20.41
CA VAL A 591 -1.94 19.85 -20.09
C VAL A 591 -3.24 20.49 -19.58
N SER A 592 -4.38 19.83 -19.81
CA SER A 592 -5.69 20.20 -19.29
C SER A 592 -5.80 19.91 -17.78
N GLY A 593 -5.19 18.82 -17.31
CA GLY A 593 -5.37 18.24 -15.99
C GLY A 593 -6.66 17.42 -15.86
N ASP A 594 -7.13 16.80 -16.94
CA ASP A 594 -8.33 15.94 -16.94
C ASP A 594 -8.03 14.43 -16.94
N GLY A 595 -6.75 14.06 -16.99
CA GLY A 595 -6.25 12.68 -16.96
C GLY A 595 -6.06 12.05 -18.33
N ASN A 596 -6.41 12.74 -19.41
CA ASN A 596 -6.15 12.31 -20.79
C ASN A 596 -4.99 13.13 -21.37
N ALA A 597 -4.14 12.50 -22.18
CA ALA A 597 -3.05 13.20 -22.82
C ALA A 597 -3.55 14.04 -24.01
N ASP A 598 -3.37 15.34 -23.92
CA ASP A 598 -3.72 16.30 -24.97
C ASP A 598 -2.62 16.35 -26.04
N LEU A 599 -2.98 16.73 -27.27
CA LEU A 599 -2.00 17.10 -28.29
C LEU A 599 -1.70 18.59 -28.22
N VAL A 600 -0.41 18.96 -28.21
CA VAL A 600 0.06 20.35 -28.14
C VAL A 600 0.92 20.68 -29.35
N ALA A 601 0.49 21.64 -30.15
CA ALA A 601 1.24 22.20 -31.27
C ALA A 601 2.00 23.45 -30.81
N VAL A 602 3.32 23.35 -30.71
CA VAL A 602 4.21 24.44 -30.31
C VAL A 602 4.75 25.13 -31.55
N ASN A 603 4.38 26.40 -31.75
CA ASN A 603 4.92 27.28 -32.77
C ASN A 603 5.86 28.32 -32.17
N GLY A 604 6.57 29.05 -33.03
CA GLY A 604 7.49 30.12 -32.62
C GLY A 604 6.82 31.26 -31.85
N ASP A 605 5.53 31.51 -32.08
CA ASP A 605 4.74 32.65 -31.56
C ASP A 605 3.43 32.24 -30.86
N SER A 606 3.05 30.97 -30.91
CA SER A 606 1.74 30.51 -30.46
C SER A 606 1.72 29.03 -30.09
N GLN A 607 0.90 28.69 -29.10
CA GLN A 607 0.72 27.31 -28.62
C GLN A 607 -0.76 26.95 -28.71
N TRP A 608 -1.05 25.89 -29.46
CA TRP A 608 -2.40 25.37 -29.68
C TRP A 608 -2.52 24.00 -29.04
N VAL A 609 -3.71 23.68 -28.54
CA VAL A 609 -4.01 22.40 -27.89
C VAL A 609 -5.26 21.78 -28.51
N MET A 610 -5.23 20.47 -28.73
CA MET A 610 -6.41 19.64 -28.92
C MET A 610 -6.59 18.79 -27.68
N THR A 611 -7.66 19.02 -26.93
CA THR A 611 -7.94 18.23 -25.73
C THR A 611 -8.49 16.85 -26.11
N ALA A 612 -8.05 15.80 -25.42
CA ALA A 612 -8.60 14.45 -25.60
C ALA A 612 -9.94 14.31 -24.85
N ALA A 613 -10.88 13.56 -25.41
CA ALA A 613 -12.23 13.44 -24.85
C ALA A 613 -12.46 12.19 -23.97
N GLY A 614 -11.39 11.49 -23.53
CA GLY A 614 -11.51 10.22 -22.79
C GLY A 614 -12.17 9.10 -23.60
N ASN A 615 -11.88 9.05 -24.90
CA ASN A 615 -12.31 7.99 -25.83
C ASN A 615 -11.46 7.95 -27.12
N GLY A 616 -10.28 8.58 -27.12
CA GLY A 616 -9.40 8.70 -28.27
C GLY A 616 -9.88 9.66 -29.37
N GLN A 617 -10.96 10.42 -29.17
CA GLN A 617 -11.32 11.55 -30.04
C GLN A 617 -10.70 12.85 -29.53
N PHE A 618 -10.10 13.62 -30.43
CA PHE A 618 -9.55 14.95 -30.13
C PHE A 618 -10.54 16.05 -30.49
N GLY A 619 -10.65 17.05 -29.61
CA GLY A 619 -11.41 18.27 -29.85
C GLY A 619 -10.87 19.12 -31.02
N PRO A 620 -11.54 20.25 -31.35
CA PRO A 620 -10.98 21.23 -32.29
C PRO A 620 -9.69 21.85 -31.73
N PRO A 621 -8.79 22.37 -32.59
CA PRO A 621 -7.63 23.15 -32.13
C PRO A 621 -8.10 24.40 -31.36
N VAL A 622 -7.58 24.59 -30.14
CA VAL A 622 -7.81 25.79 -29.32
C VAL A 622 -6.49 26.51 -29.10
N LEU A 623 -6.45 27.82 -29.35
CA LEU A 623 -5.29 28.67 -29.07
C LEU A 623 -5.17 28.91 -27.56
N TRP A 624 -4.09 28.42 -26.95
CA TRP A 624 -3.85 28.48 -25.50
C TRP A 624 -2.86 29.58 -25.10
N SER A 625 -2.01 30.04 -26.03
CA SER A 625 -1.12 31.19 -25.82
C SER A 625 -0.65 31.78 -27.15
N THR A 626 -0.43 33.09 -27.16
CA THR A 626 0.21 33.88 -28.24
C THR A 626 1.59 34.40 -27.83
N THR A 627 2.18 33.78 -26.80
CA THR A 627 3.51 34.14 -26.30
C THR A 627 4.57 33.29 -26.98
N PRO A 628 5.64 33.87 -27.55
CA PRO A 628 6.74 33.11 -28.12
C PRO A 628 7.37 32.15 -27.11
N PHE A 629 7.38 30.85 -27.43
CA PHE A 629 7.98 29.83 -26.57
C PHE A 629 8.40 28.57 -27.35
N TYR A 630 9.70 28.35 -27.43
CA TYR A 630 10.34 27.12 -27.86
C TYR A 630 11.81 27.15 -27.39
N GLY A 631 12.44 26.00 -27.21
CA GLY A 631 13.86 25.90 -26.88
C GLY A 631 14.76 25.88 -28.12
N SER A 632 15.94 26.53 -28.05
CA SER A 632 16.97 26.45 -29.11
C SER A 632 17.58 25.05 -29.27
N ARG A 633 17.41 24.18 -28.26
CA ARG A 633 17.87 22.78 -28.29
C ARG A 633 16.73 21.79 -28.40
N THR A 634 15.72 21.90 -27.53
CA THR A 634 14.52 21.06 -27.59
C THR A 634 13.38 21.71 -26.81
N THR A 635 12.15 21.28 -27.09
CA THR A 635 10.97 21.60 -26.28
C THR A 635 10.27 20.30 -25.93
N ILE A 636 9.96 20.11 -24.65
CA ILE A 636 9.36 18.90 -24.07
C ILE A 636 8.23 19.27 -23.11
N ALA A 637 7.41 18.29 -22.72
CA ALA A 637 6.30 18.49 -21.77
C ALA A 637 6.39 17.48 -20.62
N ALA A 638 6.21 17.94 -19.38
CA ALA A 638 6.20 17.11 -18.17
C ALA A 638 5.63 17.88 -16.96
N ASP A 639 5.05 17.21 -15.96
CA ASP A 639 4.61 17.87 -14.72
C ASP A 639 5.80 18.12 -13.79
N VAL A 640 6.48 19.24 -14.03
CA VAL A 640 7.60 19.72 -13.20
C VAL A 640 7.13 20.53 -11.98
N THR A 641 5.86 20.43 -11.61
CA THR A 641 5.25 21.20 -10.50
C THR A 641 4.51 20.36 -9.48
N GLY A 642 4.16 19.12 -9.81
CA GLY A 642 3.34 18.27 -8.97
C GLY A 642 1.84 18.58 -9.02
N THR A 643 1.39 19.32 -10.04
CA THR A 643 -0.01 19.78 -10.19
C THR A 643 -0.91 18.81 -10.95
N GLY A 644 -0.35 17.72 -11.50
CA GLY A 644 -1.02 16.82 -12.44
C GLY A 644 -1.12 17.37 -13.85
N ARG A 645 -0.47 18.49 -14.18
CA ARG A 645 -0.53 19.11 -15.52
C ARG A 645 0.86 19.33 -16.07
N ALA A 646 1.09 18.90 -17.28
CA ALA A 646 2.38 19.02 -17.93
C ALA A 646 2.69 20.49 -18.27
N SER A 647 3.81 20.98 -17.75
CA SER A 647 4.44 22.23 -18.18
C SER A 647 5.06 22.04 -19.55
N LEU A 648 5.02 23.07 -20.40
CA LEU A 648 5.93 23.12 -21.55
C LEU A 648 7.29 23.61 -21.07
N ILE A 649 8.36 22.99 -21.57
CA ILE A 649 9.74 23.21 -21.11
C ILE A 649 10.62 23.51 -22.33
N ALA A 650 11.15 24.73 -22.41
CA ALA A 650 12.02 25.19 -23.48
C ALA A 650 13.48 25.18 -23.03
N ILE A 651 14.26 24.26 -23.57
CA ILE A 651 15.69 24.09 -23.24
C ILE A 651 16.52 24.84 -24.27
N ASN A 652 17.36 25.76 -23.79
CA ASN A 652 18.23 26.61 -24.62
C ASN A 652 19.69 26.48 -24.22
N ASP A 653 20.56 27.05 -25.04
CA ASP A 653 22.01 27.14 -24.80
C ASP A 653 22.41 27.90 -23.53
N GLY A 654 21.53 28.76 -22.99
CA GLY A 654 21.81 29.58 -21.80
C GLY A 654 20.88 29.30 -20.61
N ASN A 655 19.58 29.12 -20.85
CA ASN A 655 18.55 28.97 -19.81
C ASN A 655 17.55 27.87 -20.17
N VAL A 656 16.94 27.26 -19.15
CA VAL A 656 15.70 26.49 -19.28
C VAL A 656 14.53 27.37 -18.84
N TYR A 657 13.50 27.49 -19.68
CA TYR A 657 12.25 28.19 -19.37
C TYR A 657 11.09 27.20 -19.26
N THR A 658 10.07 27.54 -18.48
CA THR A 658 8.80 26.80 -18.44
C THR A 658 7.60 27.72 -18.72
N MET A 659 6.55 27.14 -19.30
CA MET A 659 5.20 27.69 -19.30
C MET A 659 4.29 26.75 -18.53
N GLN A 660 3.58 27.29 -17.54
CA GLN A 660 2.68 26.51 -16.69
C GLN A 660 1.28 26.49 -17.31
N PRO A 661 0.62 25.32 -17.40
CA PRO A 661 -0.77 25.25 -17.83
C PRO A 661 -1.72 25.77 -16.75
N SER A 662 -2.86 26.28 -17.19
CA SER A 662 -4.00 26.66 -16.35
C SER A 662 -5.23 25.76 -16.56
N GLY A 663 -5.09 24.73 -17.39
CA GLY A 663 -6.18 23.86 -17.86
C GLY A 663 -6.98 24.39 -19.06
N SER A 664 -6.75 25.64 -19.47
CA SER A 664 -7.40 26.26 -20.66
C SER A 664 -6.52 27.29 -21.37
N GLY A 665 -5.22 27.29 -21.08
CA GLY A 665 -4.26 28.27 -21.53
C GLY A 665 -2.92 28.13 -20.79
N PHE A 666 -1.87 28.75 -21.30
CA PHE A 666 -0.54 28.75 -20.67
C PHE A 666 -0.19 30.11 -20.05
N THR A 667 0.57 30.09 -18.95
CA THR A 667 1.16 31.29 -18.34
C THR A 667 2.31 31.86 -19.17
N ALA A 668 2.72 33.10 -18.89
CA ALA A 668 3.90 33.69 -19.49
C ALA A 668 5.18 32.87 -19.15
N PRO A 669 6.12 32.72 -20.09
CA PRO A 669 7.37 31.98 -19.86
C PRO A 669 8.16 32.51 -18.67
N ALA A 670 8.52 31.61 -17.74
CA ALA A 670 9.38 31.90 -16.60
C ALA A 670 10.74 31.22 -16.77
N VAL A 671 11.83 31.86 -16.32
CA VAL A 671 13.13 31.18 -16.17
C VAL A 671 12.97 30.15 -15.06
N TRP A 672 13.16 28.88 -15.39
CA TRP A 672 13.14 27.79 -14.44
C TRP A 672 14.55 27.43 -13.97
N PHE A 673 15.52 27.49 -14.89
CA PHE A 673 16.94 27.35 -14.55
C PHE A 673 17.80 28.32 -15.36
N GLY A 674 18.61 29.14 -14.68
CA GLY A 674 19.41 30.23 -15.27
C GLY A 674 20.80 29.84 -15.78
N SER A 675 20.97 28.57 -16.15
CA SER A 675 22.21 28.00 -16.68
C SER A 675 21.87 26.90 -17.72
N PRO A 676 22.83 26.49 -18.58
CA PRO A 676 22.57 25.49 -19.61
C PRO A 676 22.30 24.11 -18.98
N PHE A 677 21.28 23.41 -19.47
CA PHE A 677 21.04 22.01 -19.12
C PHE A 677 20.53 21.24 -20.35
N TYR A 678 21.46 20.59 -21.06
CA TYR A 678 21.16 19.71 -22.18
C TYR A 678 22.25 18.63 -22.29
N GLY A 679 21.88 17.45 -22.79
CA GLY A 679 22.81 16.37 -23.10
C GLY A 679 23.32 16.42 -24.53
N THR A 680 24.56 15.99 -24.79
CA THR A 680 25.09 15.83 -26.16
C THR A 680 24.45 14.66 -26.92
N ARG A 681 23.82 13.71 -26.21
CA ARG A 681 23.13 12.55 -26.78
C ARG A 681 21.61 12.63 -26.67
N ALA A 682 21.09 12.97 -25.49
CA ALA A 682 19.67 13.12 -25.25
C ALA A 682 19.40 14.12 -24.12
N THR A 683 18.29 14.84 -24.20
CA THR A 683 17.71 15.57 -23.07
C THR A 683 16.24 15.16 -22.95
N LEU A 684 15.86 14.68 -21.79
CA LEU A 684 14.63 13.92 -21.56
C LEU A 684 13.90 14.46 -20.32
N ALA A 685 12.57 14.37 -20.30
CA ALA A 685 11.74 14.60 -19.12
C ALA A 685 10.95 13.34 -18.81
N GLN A 686 10.64 13.12 -17.53
CA GLN A 686 9.77 12.05 -17.05
C GLN A 686 8.29 12.48 -17.05
#